data_AF-A0A925KIB4-F1
#
_entry.id   AF-A0A925KIB4-F1
#
_cell.length_a   1.000
_cell.length_b   1.000
_cell.length_c   1.000
_cell.angle_alpha   90.00
_cell.angle_beta   90.00
_cell.angle_gamma   90.00
#
_symmetry.space_group_name_H-M   'P 1'
#
loop_
_entity.id
_entity.type
_entity.pdbx_description
1 polymer ?
#
loop_
_entity_poly.entity_id
_entity_poly.type
_entity_poly.pdbx_seq_one_letter_code
_entity_poly.pdbx_strand_id
1 'polypeptide(L)'
;SITVAPALTLTDKEYQIMRNASIACLREIGVETGGSNVQFAVNPSNGRLLVIEMNPRVSRSSALASKATGFPIAKVAAKLAVGYTLDELRNDITGGATPASFEPSIDYVVTKIPRFAFEKFPAADPHLTTQMKSVGEVMAIGRTFQESFQKALRGLETGIDGLSERSSDRDEIIDEIGNAGPERILFVADAFRVGMSLDDVFEETSIDPWFLAQIEQLVQIEGQLAGRDLAGLTLDELRFLKQKGFSDKRLAKLLGTNQHAVRERRHALGLRPVYKRVDTCAAEFATQTAYLYSCYEAADGECEAEPTSRKKIMVLGGGPNRIGQGIEFDYCCVHAALAMREDGYETIMINCNPETVSTDYDTSDRLYFEPVTLEDVLEIVDKEKPTGVIVQYGGQTPLKLALDLERAGVPIIGTSPDSIDIAEDRERFQGLLHDIGLKQPPNRTARTEEQALALAQEIGYPLVVRPSYVLGGRAMEIVHGDKDLERYMREAVRVSEKSPVLLDRFLDDAIEVDVDCISDGVDVMVGGIMEHVEAAGIHSGDSACSLPPYSLSPDLQDEMRRQSVLMAKALGVVGLMNVQFAIQGEGADAVVYVLEVNPRASRTVPFVSKATGQPLAKVAARCMAGVPLARQRDRHGRVPAEVVPPYFSIKEAVFPFNKFPGVDPILGPEMRSTGEVMGVGRTFGEAMLKSQLGAGSRLPEKGTVVITVKNGDKDRAVKVARDLV
;
A
#
# COMPACT_ATOMS: atom_id res chain seq x y z
N SER A 1 -4.55 13.99 10.28
CA SER A 1 -4.37 13.80 11.73
C SER A 1 -4.42 12.33 12.10
N ILE A 2 -3.79 11.96 13.21
CA ILE A 2 -4.14 10.74 13.95
C ILE A 2 -5.54 10.96 14.53
N THR A 3 -6.42 9.97 14.44
CA THR A 3 -7.81 10.04 14.92
C THR A 3 -8.21 8.73 15.55
N VAL A 4 -9.08 8.77 16.57
CA VAL A 4 -9.58 7.58 17.25
C VAL A 4 -11.11 7.50 17.22
N ALA A 5 -11.64 6.29 17.33
CA ALA A 5 -13.06 6.03 17.57
C ALA A 5 -13.23 5.03 18.74
N PRO A 6 -14.17 5.26 19.67
CA PRO A 6 -15.09 6.40 19.72
C PRO A 6 -14.41 7.68 20.24
N ALA A 7 -15.19 8.75 20.48
CA ALA A 7 -14.69 9.92 21.20
C ALA A 7 -14.39 9.54 22.67
N LEU A 8 -13.26 10.01 23.22
CA LEU A 8 -12.76 9.56 24.53
C LEU A 8 -12.82 10.61 25.64
N THR A 9 -12.81 11.91 25.30
CA THR A 9 -12.65 13.00 26.28
C THR A 9 -13.85 13.96 26.36
N LEU A 10 -15.01 13.53 25.85
CA LEU A 10 -16.28 14.24 26.03
C LEU A 10 -17.07 13.62 27.18
N THR A 11 -17.64 14.45 28.03
CA THR A 11 -18.72 13.97 28.92
C THR A 11 -19.94 13.58 28.09
N ASP A 12 -20.78 12.69 28.63
CA ASP A 12 -22.03 12.32 27.94
C ASP A 12 -22.89 13.57 27.60
N LYS A 13 -22.94 14.56 28.48
CA LYS A 13 -23.66 15.83 28.21
C LYS A 13 -23.12 16.55 26.98
N GLU A 14 -21.81 16.69 26.85
CA GLU A 14 -21.17 17.32 25.69
C GLU A 14 -21.38 16.49 24.42
N TYR A 15 -21.30 15.17 24.53
CA TYR A 15 -21.58 14.25 23.44
C TYR A 15 -23.02 14.39 22.94
N GLN A 16 -24.02 14.44 23.83
CA GLN A 16 -25.42 14.64 23.45
C GLN A 16 -25.65 16.01 22.78
N ILE A 17 -24.97 17.07 23.22
CA ILE A 17 -25.03 18.38 22.56
C ILE A 17 -24.47 18.28 21.13
N MET A 18 -23.31 17.65 20.95
CA MET A 18 -22.69 17.44 19.64
C MET A 18 -23.55 16.55 18.71
N ARG A 19 -24.14 15.48 19.27
CA ARG A 19 -25.07 14.58 18.58
C ARG A 19 -26.30 15.34 18.08
N ASN A 20 -26.95 16.12 18.94
CA ASN A 20 -28.13 16.91 18.58
C ASN A 20 -27.79 17.96 17.50
N ALA A 21 -26.65 18.62 17.62
CA ALA A 21 -26.18 19.59 16.63
C ALA A 21 -25.93 18.92 15.26
N SER A 22 -25.35 17.71 15.24
CA SER A 22 -25.12 16.95 14.01
C SER A 22 -26.43 16.68 13.27
N ILE A 23 -27.45 16.17 13.98
CA ILE A 23 -28.78 15.91 13.42
C ILE A 23 -29.44 17.21 12.93
N ALA A 24 -29.31 18.30 13.68
CA ALA A 24 -29.85 19.61 13.30
C ALA A 24 -29.20 20.14 12.02
N CYS A 25 -27.87 20.00 11.86
CA CYS A 25 -27.17 20.40 10.64
C CYS A 25 -27.71 19.66 9.41
N LEU A 26 -27.87 18.32 9.48
CA LEU A 26 -28.40 17.54 8.36
C LEU A 26 -29.81 17.98 7.96
N ARG A 27 -30.68 18.22 8.95
CA ARG A 27 -32.05 18.71 8.74
C ARG A 27 -32.07 20.08 8.08
N GLU A 28 -31.23 21.01 8.55
CA GLU A 28 -31.19 22.37 8.02
C GLU A 28 -30.66 22.44 6.59
N ILE A 29 -29.64 21.64 6.25
CA ILE A 29 -29.11 21.57 4.88
C ILE A 29 -30.02 20.73 3.95
N GLY A 30 -30.95 19.97 4.50
CA GLY A 30 -31.90 19.17 3.71
C GLY A 30 -31.34 17.85 3.20
N VAL A 31 -30.42 17.22 3.94
CA VAL A 31 -29.97 15.85 3.62
C VAL A 31 -30.94 14.84 4.23
N GLU A 32 -31.98 14.47 3.46
CA GLU A 32 -33.07 13.61 3.95
C GLU A 32 -32.84 12.10 3.75
N THR A 33 -32.11 11.70 2.70
CA THR A 33 -32.03 10.31 2.23
C THR A 33 -30.60 9.78 2.04
N GLY A 34 -29.69 10.10 2.97
CA GLY A 34 -28.30 9.65 2.88
C GLY A 34 -27.46 9.94 4.13
N GLY A 35 -26.18 9.55 4.07
CA GLY A 35 -25.19 9.84 5.10
C GLY A 35 -24.40 11.11 4.83
N SER A 36 -24.01 11.81 5.90
CA SER A 36 -23.17 13.01 5.88
C SER A 36 -22.13 12.97 6.99
N ASN A 37 -21.06 13.76 6.85
CA ASN A 37 -20.09 13.98 7.92
C ASN A 37 -20.18 15.43 8.41
N VAL A 38 -20.33 15.63 9.72
CA VAL A 38 -20.32 16.95 10.38
C VAL A 38 -19.07 17.06 11.24
N GLN A 39 -18.40 18.21 11.19
CA GLN A 39 -17.18 18.47 11.94
C GLN A 39 -17.38 19.60 12.95
N PHE A 40 -16.71 19.47 14.09
CA PHE A 40 -16.80 20.40 15.20
C PHE A 40 -15.42 20.77 15.75
N ALA A 41 -15.33 21.95 16.36
CA ALA A 41 -14.28 22.28 17.31
C ALA A 41 -14.90 22.43 18.70
N VAL A 42 -14.22 21.87 19.71
CA VAL A 42 -14.61 21.99 21.13
C VAL A 42 -13.49 22.70 21.86
N ASN A 43 -13.81 23.77 22.59
CA ASN A 43 -12.84 24.40 23.48
C ASN A 43 -12.68 23.55 24.75
N PRO A 44 -11.49 22.97 25.02
CA PRO A 44 -11.29 22.03 26.14
C PRO A 44 -11.47 22.69 27.52
N SER A 45 -11.33 24.01 27.62
CA SER A 45 -11.43 24.73 28.91
C SER A 45 -12.88 24.90 29.41
N ASN A 46 -13.87 24.83 28.52
CA ASN A 46 -15.25 25.19 28.86
C ASN A 46 -16.34 24.45 28.06
N GLY A 47 -15.98 23.51 27.19
CA GLY A 47 -16.93 22.73 26.40
C GLY A 47 -17.63 23.51 25.28
N ARG A 48 -17.18 24.74 24.94
CA ARG A 48 -17.79 25.53 23.85
C ARG A 48 -17.66 24.78 22.53
N LEU A 49 -18.81 24.42 21.95
CA LEU A 49 -18.93 23.72 20.67
C LEU A 49 -19.09 24.72 19.52
N LEU A 50 -18.32 24.55 18.45
CA LEU A 50 -18.45 25.27 17.18
C LEU A 50 -18.59 24.27 16.03
N VAL A 51 -19.58 24.46 15.16
CA VAL A 51 -19.69 23.73 13.88
C VAL A 51 -18.65 24.28 12.92
N ILE A 52 -17.87 23.41 12.29
CA ILE A 52 -16.82 23.79 11.33
C ILE A 52 -17.35 23.66 9.90
N GLU A 53 -17.78 22.45 9.53
CA GLU A 53 -18.33 22.17 8.20
C GLU A 53 -19.25 20.94 8.22
N MET A 54 -20.01 20.77 7.14
CA MET A 54 -20.69 19.53 6.83
C MET A 54 -20.43 19.11 5.38
N ASN A 55 -20.13 17.83 5.19
CA ASN A 55 -19.93 17.21 3.90
C ASN A 55 -21.18 16.37 3.54
N PRO A 56 -22.02 16.81 2.59
CA PRO A 56 -23.30 16.15 2.25
C PRO A 56 -23.09 14.94 1.32
N ARG A 57 -22.21 14.02 1.71
CA ARG A 57 -21.84 12.81 0.97
C ARG A 57 -21.03 11.87 1.85
N VAL A 58 -20.80 10.66 1.34
CA VAL A 58 -19.74 9.78 1.86
C VAL A 58 -18.37 10.47 1.77
N SER A 59 -17.50 10.14 2.72
CA SER A 59 -16.17 10.70 2.91
C SER A 59 -15.19 9.62 3.36
N ARG A 60 -13.89 9.93 3.37
CA ARG A 60 -12.88 9.08 4.04
C ARG A 60 -13.25 8.76 5.48
N SER A 61 -13.79 9.72 6.22
CA SER A 61 -14.27 9.50 7.59
C SER A 61 -15.46 8.55 7.65
N SER A 62 -16.34 8.52 6.63
CA SER A 62 -17.41 7.53 6.57
C SER A 62 -16.90 6.12 6.25
N ALA A 63 -15.85 6.00 5.43
CA ALA A 63 -15.20 4.70 5.19
C ALA A 63 -14.54 4.19 6.48
N LEU A 64 -13.75 5.04 7.13
CA LEU A 64 -13.16 4.76 8.44
C LEU A 64 -14.23 4.36 9.48
N ALA A 65 -15.32 5.13 9.60
CA ALA A 65 -16.40 4.83 10.54
C ALA A 65 -17.10 3.50 10.22
N SER A 66 -17.28 3.18 8.92
CA SER A 66 -17.86 1.91 8.50
C SER A 66 -16.97 0.73 8.91
N LYS A 67 -15.65 0.86 8.74
CA LYS A 67 -14.70 -0.17 9.18
C LYS A 67 -14.58 -0.24 10.70
N ALA A 68 -14.62 0.89 11.39
CA ALA A 68 -14.54 0.94 12.85
C ALA A 68 -15.74 0.29 13.53
N THR A 69 -16.94 0.45 12.98
CA THR A 69 -18.19 0.02 13.62
C THR A 69 -18.77 -1.26 13.02
N GLY A 70 -18.34 -1.67 11.83
CA GLY A 70 -18.98 -2.72 11.04
C GLY A 70 -20.28 -2.28 10.34
N PHE A 71 -20.73 -1.04 10.53
CA PHE A 71 -21.94 -0.51 9.89
C PHE A 71 -21.65 0.00 8.47
N PRO A 72 -22.26 -0.55 7.40
CA PRO A 72 -21.89 -0.24 6.02
C PRO A 72 -22.56 1.05 5.51
N ILE A 73 -22.05 2.22 5.91
CA ILE A 73 -22.69 3.54 5.68
C ILE A 73 -23.06 3.77 4.20
N ALA A 74 -22.14 3.51 3.27
CA ALA A 74 -22.38 3.73 1.84
C ALA A 74 -23.48 2.80 1.28
N LYS A 75 -23.51 1.54 1.71
CA LYS A 75 -24.51 0.53 1.31
C LYS A 75 -25.90 0.91 1.81
N VAL A 76 -25.99 1.38 3.06
CA VAL A 76 -27.23 1.89 3.65
C VAL A 76 -27.68 3.17 2.96
N ALA A 77 -26.80 4.15 2.79
CA ALA A 77 -27.11 5.42 2.13
C ALA A 77 -27.62 5.23 0.69
N ALA A 78 -27.06 4.29 -0.06
CA ALA A 78 -27.53 3.95 -1.41
C ALA A 78 -28.98 3.41 -1.42
N LYS A 79 -29.37 2.63 -0.41
CA LYS A 79 -30.75 2.13 -0.26
C LYS A 79 -31.71 3.23 0.17
N LEU A 80 -31.31 4.10 1.10
CA LEU A 80 -32.10 5.26 1.51
C LEU A 80 -32.40 6.20 0.33
N ALA A 81 -31.43 6.41 -0.56
CA ALA A 81 -31.57 7.26 -1.73
C ALA A 81 -32.66 6.80 -2.72
N VAL A 82 -33.08 5.53 -2.66
CA VAL A 82 -34.16 4.96 -3.49
C VAL A 82 -35.46 4.71 -2.70
N GLY A 83 -35.58 5.32 -1.52
CA GLY A 83 -36.85 5.41 -0.78
C GLY A 83 -37.00 4.45 0.40
N TYR A 84 -36.00 3.64 0.72
CA TYR A 84 -36.02 2.85 1.95
C TYR A 84 -35.91 3.75 3.19
N THR A 85 -36.41 3.28 4.32
CA THR A 85 -36.14 3.86 5.64
C THR A 85 -35.19 2.97 6.45
N LEU A 86 -34.55 3.52 7.49
CA LEU A 86 -33.55 2.78 8.28
C LEU A 86 -34.14 1.55 8.99
N ASP A 87 -35.40 1.60 9.40
CA ASP A 87 -36.12 0.52 10.09
C ASP A 87 -36.52 -0.64 9.15
N GLU A 88 -36.64 -0.38 7.85
CA GLU A 88 -36.86 -1.41 6.82
C GLU A 88 -35.59 -2.20 6.50
N LEU A 89 -34.43 -1.60 6.73
CA LEU A 89 -33.12 -2.19 6.46
C LEU A 89 -32.66 -3.04 7.63
N ARG A 90 -32.04 -4.17 7.31
CA ARG A 90 -31.44 -5.09 8.30
C ARG A 90 -29.97 -4.75 8.51
N ASN A 91 -29.48 -4.95 9.73
CA ASN A 91 -28.07 -4.83 10.06
C ASN A 91 -27.32 -6.08 9.59
N ASP A 92 -26.35 -5.89 8.69
CA ASP A 92 -25.69 -6.98 7.98
C ASP A 92 -24.92 -7.92 8.93
N ILE A 93 -24.18 -7.38 9.90
CA ILE A 93 -23.25 -8.20 10.71
C ILE A 93 -23.91 -8.96 11.85
N THR A 94 -25.07 -8.53 12.34
CA THR A 94 -25.88 -9.32 13.31
C THR A 94 -26.77 -10.35 12.60
N GLY A 95 -26.47 -10.68 11.33
CA GLY A 95 -27.26 -11.61 10.52
C GLY A 95 -28.69 -11.14 10.25
N GLY A 96 -28.92 -9.83 10.31
CA GLY A 96 -30.24 -9.20 10.15
C GLY A 96 -31.17 -9.33 11.37
N ALA A 97 -30.65 -9.73 12.53
CA ALA A 97 -31.41 -9.78 13.77
C ALA A 97 -31.88 -8.39 14.23
N THR A 98 -31.09 -7.35 13.96
CA THR A 98 -31.40 -5.96 14.30
C THR A 98 -31.65 -5.11 13.03
N PRO A 99 -32.42 -4.00 13.13
CA PRO A 99 -32.58 -3.07 12.01
C PRO A 99 -31.32 -2.20 11.83
N ALA A 100 -31.23 -1.44 10.73
CA ALA A 100 -30.19 -0.43 10.53
C ALA A 100 -30.47 0.88 11.29
N SER A 101 -31.65 1.03 11.91
CA SER A 101 -32.06 2.19 12.70
C SER A 101 -31.55 2.15 14.15
N PHE A 102 -30.23 2.19 14.35
CA PHE A 102 -29.59 2.21 15.66
C PHE A 102 -28.27 2.99 15.61
N GLU A 103 -27.67 3.24 16.77
CA GLU A 103 -26.31 3.80 16.88
C GLU A 103 -25.36 2.69 17.32
N PRO A 104 -24.29 2.41 16.55
CA PRO A 104 -23.31 1.40 16.94
C PRO A 104 -22.68 1.66 18.30
N SER A 105 -22.51 0.59 19.09
CA SER A 105 -21.67 0.56 20.28
C SER A 105 -20.48 -0.35 20.02
N ILE A 106 -19.29 0.07 20.43
CA ILE A 106 -18.05 -0.69 20.27
C ILE A 106 -17.37 -0.86 21.63
N ASP A 107 -16.82 -2.04 21.88
CA ASP A 107 -16.13 -2.41 23.11
C ASP A 107 -14.61 -2.44 22.93
N TYR A 108 -14.13 -1.68 21.96
CA TYR A 108 -12.73 -1.52 21.57
C TYR A 108 -12.43 -0.08 21.13
N VAL A 109 -11.15 0.22 20.97
CA VAL A 109 -10.66 1.50 20.43
C VAL A 109 -10.07 1.29 19.05
N VAL A 110 -10.49 2.11 18.11
CA VAL A 110 -9.95 2.17 16.75
C VAL A 110 -9.01 3.36 16.64
N THR A 111 -7.81 3.16 16.10
CA THR A 111 -6.84 4.23 15.85
C THR A 111 -6.51 4.27 14.38
N LYS A 112 -6.55 5.47 13.81
CA LYS A 112 -6.15 5.74 12.43
C LYS A 112 -4.93 6.64 12.42
N ILE A 113 -3.93 6.31 11.58
CA ILE A 113 -2.72 7.11 11.36
C ILE A 113 -2.56 7.38 9.86
N PRO A 114 -2.34 8.64 9.44
CA PRO A 114 -2.10 8.98 8.03
C PRO A 114 -0.70 8.55 7.58
N ARG A 115 -0.58 8.12 6.32
CA ARG A 115 0.68 7.82 5.63
C ARG A 115 1.06 8.99 4.71
N PHE A 116 2.29 9.48 4.82
CA PHE A 116 2.86 10.56 4.00
C PHE A 116 3.94 10.05 3.06
N ALA A 117 4.37 10.80 2.06
CA ALA A 117 5.45 10.39 1.16
C ALA A 117 6.41 11.55 0.83
N PHE A 118 6.76 12.36 1.84
CA PHE A 118 7.61 13.55 1.65
C PHE A 118 9.01 13.22 1.17
N GLU A 119 9.51 12.00 1.40
CA GLU A 119 10.76 11.52 0.84
C GLU A 119 10.81 11.58 -0.70
N LYS A 120 9.66 11.61 -1.37
CA LYS A 120 9.54 11.75 -2.83
C LYS A 120 9.47 13.21 -3.32
N PHE A 121 9.34 14.14 -2.38
CA PHE A 121 9.17 15.57 -2.61
C PHE A 121 10.07 16.37 -1.66
N PRO A 122 11.42 16.25 -1.77
CA PRO A 122 12.35 16.83 -0.81
C PRO A 122 12.27 18.37 -0.71
N ALA A 123 11.81 19.03 -1.77
CA ALA A 123 11.59 20.49 -1.78
C ALA A 123 10.22 20.91 -1.19
N ALA A 124 9.34 19.97 -0.87
CA ALA A 124 8.04 20.26 -0.27
C ALA A 124 8.20 20.54 1.22
N ASP A 125 7.47 21.53 1.71
CA ASP A 125 7.29 21.75 3.15
C ASP A 125 6.58 20.53 3.80
N PRO A 126 7.24 19.80 4.73
CA PRO A 126 6.69 18.61 5.34
C PRO A 126 5.66 18.90 6.45
N HIS A 127 5.54 20.16 6.88
CA HIS A 127 4.68 20.52 8.01
C HIS A 127 3.20 20.33 7.68
N LEU A 128 2.47 19.84 8.68
CA LEU A 128 1.05 19.53 8.58
C LEU A 128 0.23 20.81 8.78
N THR A 129 -0.75 21.01 7.89
CA THR A 129 -1.62 22.18 7.90
C THR A 129 -3.04 21.75 7.50
N THR A 130 -3.95 22.72 7.33
CA THR A 130 -5.35 22.47 6.93
C THR A 130 -5.47 21.85 5.54
N GLN A 131 -4.48 22.08 4.66
CA GLN A 131 -4.37 21.39 3.37
C GLN A 131 -3.76 19.99 3.57
N MET A 132 -4.50 18.95 3.18
CA MET A 132 -4.03 17.57 3.29
C MET A 132 -2.84 17.28 2.36
N LYS A 133 -1.81 16.67 2.95
CA LYS A 133 -0.58 16.19 2.28
C LYS A 133 -0.35 14.67 2.38
N SER A 134 -1.18 13.93 3.14
CA SER A 134 -1.10 12.47 3.28
C SER A 134 -1.59 11.74 2.03
N VAL A 135 -0.94 10.64 1.69
CA VAL A 135 -1.21 9.80 0.50
C VAL A 135 -2.02 8.53 0.80
N GLY A 136 -2.23 8.21 2.08
CA GLY A 136 -3.03 7.08 2.51
C GLY A 136 -3.20 7.05 4.03
N GLU A 137 -3.69 5.93 4.56
CA GLU A 137 -3.92 5.74 5.99
C GLU A 137 -3.95 4.28 6.41
N VAL A 138 -3.55 4.03 7.65
CA VAL A 138 -3.69 2.74 8.33
C VAL A 138 -4.70 2.88 9.46
N MET A 139 -5.45 1.82 9.71
CA MET A 139 -6.32 1.69 10.87
C MET A 139 -5.91 0.45 11.69
N ALA A 140 -6.10 0.51 13.00
CA ALA A 140 -5.96 -0.65 13.87
C ALA A 140 -7.03 -0.66 14.95
N ILE A 141 -7.31 -1.85 15.47
CA ILE A 141 -8.30 -2.09 16.52
C ILE A 141 -7.57 -2.73 17.71
N GLY A 142 -7.82 -2.25 18.93
CA GLY A 142 -7.33 -2.83 20.17
C GLY A 142 -8.32 -2.63 21.30
N ARG A 143 -8.26 -3.44 22.36
CA ARG A 143 -9.15 -3.31 23.53
C ARG A 143 -8.82 -2.07 24.36
N THR A 144 -7.63 -1.51 24.18
CA THR A 144 -7.20 -0.25 24.79
C THR A 144 -6.65 0.69 23.73
N PHE A 145 -6.59 1.99 24.07
CA PHE A 145 -5.94 2.98 23.20
C PHE A 145 -4.49 2.62 22.91
N GLN A 146 -3.70 2.25 23.93
CA GLN A 146 -2.28 1.91 23.76
C GLN A 146 -2.07 0.73 22.82
N GLU A 147 -2.89 -0.32 22.95
CA GLU A 147 -2.84 -1.48 22.05
C GLU A 147 -3.18 -1.07 20.60
N SER A 148 -4.30 -0.38 20.42
CA SER A 148 -4.77 0.12 19.12
C SER A 148 -3.74 1.05 18.46
N PHE A 149 -3.16 1.96 19.23
CA PHE A 149 -2.19 2.94 18.79
C PHE A 149 -0.86 2.30 18.37
N GLN A 150 -0.30 1.38 19.16
CA GLN A 150 0.93 0.68 18.78
C GLN A 150 0.73 -0.27 17.59
N LYS A 151 -0.46 -0.88 17.45
CA LYS A 151 -0.84 -1.64 16.24
C LYS A 151 -0.85 -0.75 15.00
N ALA A 152 -1.45 0.43 15.09
CA ALA A 152 -1.48 1.38 13.98
C ALA A 152 -0.07 1.86 13.60
N LEU A 153 0.81 2.13 14.58
CA LEU A 153 2.21 2.52 14.31
C LEU A 153 2.96 1.43 13.54
N ARG A 154 2.97 0.18 14.03
CA ARG A 154 3.71 -0.90 13.36
C ARG A 154 3.11 -1.30 12.00
N GLY A 155 1.81 -1.04 11.79
CA GLY A 155 1.12 -1.26 10.52
C GLY A 155 1.28 -0.12 9.50
N LEU A 156 2.03 0.95 9.82
CA LEU A 156 2.14 2.14 8.97
C LEU A 156 3.05 1.95 7.75
N GLU A 157 3.81 0.84 7.69
CA GLU A 157 4.72 0.53 6.58
C GLU A 157 5.78 1.62 6.33
N THR A 158 6.31 2.18 7.42
CA THR A 158 7.44 3.11 7.45
C THR A 158 8.69 2.51 8.12
N GLY A 159 8.62 1.25 8.56
CA GLY A 159 9.71 0.53 9.23
C GLY A 159 9.73 0.68 10.75
N ILE A 160 8.89 1.55 11.31
CA ILE A 160 8.73 1.73 12.76
C ILE A 160 8.08 0.49 13.40
N ASP A 161 8.46 0.20 14.65
CA ASP A 161 8.04 -0.98 15.41
C ASP A 161 7.19 -0.65 16.64
N GLY A 162 6.94 0.64 16.87
CA GLY A 162 6.25 1.22 18.01
C GLY A 162 6.64 2.69 18.11
N LEU A 163 6.85 3.19 19.33
CA LEU A 163 7.41 4.52 19.59
C LEU A 163 8.93 4.55 19.33
N SER A 164 9.36 4.30 18.09
CA SER A 164 10.79 4.31 17.74
C SER A 164 11.41 5.70 17.97
N GLU A 165 12.63 5.73 18.53
CA GLU A 165 13.36 6.95 18.86
C GLU A 165 13.74 7.76 17.59
N ARG A 166 13.78 9.10 17.72
CA ARG A 166 14.21 10.04 16.67
C ARG A 166 15.35 10.93 17.12
N SER A 167 15.18 11.64 18.23
CA SER A 167 16.21 12.55 18.74
C SER A 167 16.33 12.48 20.26
N SER A 168 17.51 12.87 20.74
CA SER A 168 17.77 13.16 22.14
C SER A 168 18.08 14.65 22.38
N ASP A 169 18.08 15.45 21.31
CA ASP A 169 18.28 16.90 21.39
C ASP A 169 16.96 17.57 21.75
N ARG A 170 16.95 18.24 22.91
CA ARG A 170 15.74 18.86 23.45
C ARG A 170 15.24 20.01 22.56
N ASP A 171 16.13 20.76 21.92
CA ASP A 171 15.72 21.90 21.09
C ASP A 171 15.06 21.42 19.79
N GLU A 172 15.62 20.37 19.18
CA GLU A 172 15.00 19.70 18.02
C GLU A 172 13.65 19.09 18.38
N ILE A 173 13.55 18.42 19.53
CA ILE A 173 12.29 17.82 20.00
C ILE A 173 11.21 18.89 20.18
N ILE A 174 11.53 20.03 20.82
CA ILE A 174 10.57 21.12 21.04
C ILE A 174 10.08 21.67 19.70
N ASP A 175 10.98 21.88 18.74
CA ASP A 175 10.61 22.36 17.40
C ASP A 175 9.67 21.37 16.68
N GLU A 176 9.99 20.08 16.66
CA GLU A 176 9.19 19.05 15.96
C GLU A 176 7.83 18.77 16.61
N ILE A 177 7.69 18.95 17.92
CA ILE A 177 6.40 18.82 18.61
C ILE A 177 5.52 20.07 18.46
N GLY A 178 6.12 21.26 18.44
CA GLY A 178 5.43 22.54 18.20
C GLY A 178 5.03 22.74 16.74
N ASN A 179 5.92 22.40 15.81
CA ASN A 179 5.73 22.50 14.36
C ASN A 179 5.45 21.11 13.77
N ALA A 180 4.18 20.71 13.80
CA ALA A 180 3.80 19.33 13.53
C ALA A 180 4.23 18.79 12.15
N GLY A 181 5.20 17.89 12.14
CA GLY A 181 5.56 17.05 10.98
C GLY A 181 4.87 15.66 10.95
N PRO A 182 5.17 14.83 9.93
CA PRO A 182 4.66 13.46 9.81
C PRO A 182 5.00 12.55 10.98
N GLU A 183 6.16 12.79 11.60
CA GLU A 183 6.73 11.96 12.67
C GLU A 183 6.54 12.56 14.07
N ARG A 184 5.78 13.65 14.21
CA ARG A 184 5.56 14.38 15.47
C ARG A 184 5.32 13.46 16.67
N ILE A 185 4.53 12.40 16.49
CA ILE A 185 4.16 11.51 17.59
C ILE A 185 5.34 10.71 18.15
N LEU A 186 6.39 10.49 17.37
CA LEU A 186 7.63 9.86 17.83
C LEU A 186 8.46 10.86 18.64
N PHE A 187 8.53 12.12 18.20
CA PHE A 187 9.15 13.22 18.97
C PHE A 187 8.40 13.51 20.28
N VAL A 188 7.07 13.35 20.33
CA VAL A 188 6.31 13.40 21.58
C VAL A 188 6.76 12.31 22.57
N ALA A 189 7.06 11.10 22.09
CA ALA A 189 7.63 10.06 22.96
C ALA A 189 9.06 10.40 23.39
N ASP A 190 9.88 10.97 22.51
CA ASP A 190 11.22 11.45 22.85
C ASP A 190 11.20 12.59 23.88
N ALA A 191 10.22 13.50 23.82
CA ALA A 191 10.01 14.54 24.83
C ALA A 191 9.89 13.95 26.25
N PHE A 192 9.10 12.88 26.41
CA PHE A 192 9.02 12.17 27.68
C PHE A 192 10.31 11.43 28.04
N ARG A 193 11.05 10.89 27.06
CA ARG A 193 12.37 10.24 27.30
C ARG A 193 13.41 11.22 27.83
N VAL A 194 13.39 12.48 27.38
CA VAL A 194 14.30 13.53 27.87
C VAL A 194 13.77 14.27 29.11
N GLY A 195 12.65 13.80 29.68
CA GLY A 195 12.11 14.27 30.95
C GLY A 195 11.28 15.55 30.88
N MET A 196 10.73 15.90 29.71
CA MET A 196 9.70 16.95 29.63
C MET A 196 8.43 16.50 30.37
N SER A 197 7.77 17.42 31.06
CA SER A 197 6.52 17.12 31.75
C SER A 197 5.35 17.01 30.78
N LEU A 198 4.27 16.38 31.22
CA LEU A 198 3.02 16.32 30.45
C LEU A 198 2.50 17.71 30.10
N ASP A 199 2.61 18.66 31.03
CA ASP A 199 2.17 20.04 30.84
C ASP A 199 3.03 20.75 29.78
N ASP A 200 4.37 20.57 29.81
CA ASP A 200 5.26 21.13 28.79
C ASP A 200 4.88 20.61 27.38
N VAL A 201 4.66 19.30 27.25
CA VAL A 201 4.28 18.69 25.97
C VAL A 201 2.88 19.11 25.52
N PHE A 202 1.95 19.31 26.46
CA PHE A 202 0.62 19.83 26.17
C PHE A 202 0.68 21.27 25.63
N GLU A 203 1.46 22.14 26.27
CA GLU A 203 1.63 23.54 25.86
C GLU A 203 2.14 23.65 24.42
N GLU A 204 3.10 22.81 24.03
CA GLU A 204 3.66 22.81 22.67
C GLU A 204 2.72 22.17 21.62
N THR A 205 1.99 21.10 22.00
CA THR A 205 1.29 20.27 20.99
C THR A 205 -0.20 20.50 20.89
N SER A 206 -0.82 21.00 21.96
CA SER A 206 -2.28 21.00 22.18
C SER A 206 -2.95 19.62 22.04
N ILE A 207 -2.19 18.51 22.13
CA ILE A 207 -2.75 17.15 22.17
C ILE A 207 -3.37 16.95 23.55
N ASP A 208 -4.63 16.52 23.61
CA ASP A 208 -5.33 16.33 24.89
C ASP A 208 -4.49 15.52 25.92
N PRO A 209 -4.35 16.01 27.17
CA PRO A 209 -3.59 15.36 28.23
C PRO A 209 -3.89 13.88 28.42
N TRP A 210 -5.11 13.44 28.12
CA TRP A 210 -5.48 12.03 28.19
C TRP A 210 -4.61 11.16 27.28
N PHE A 211 -4.37 11.59 26.04
CA PHE A 211 -3.52 10.84 25.11
C PHE A 211 -2.04 10.93 25.49
N LEU A 212 -1.59 12.11 25.93
CA LEU A 212 -0.22 12.33 26.36
C LEU A 212 0.16 11.42 27.54
N ALA A 213 -0.71 11.30 28.54
CA ALA A 213 -0.50 10.39 29.67
C ALA A 213 -0.37 8.92 29.25
N GLN A 214 -1.10 8.49 28.22
CA GLN A 214 -1.00 7.13 27.69
C GLN A 214 0.33 6.89 26.97
N ILE A 215 0.84 7.88 26.23
CA ILE A 215 2.13 7.82 25.53
C ILE A 215 3.27 7.87 26.54
N GLU A 216 3.19 8.78 27.52
CA GLU A 216 4.15 8.87 28.62
C GLU A 216 4.24 7.52 29.36
N GLN A 217 3.11 6.90 29.68
CA GLN A 217 3.10 5.58 30.31
C GLN A 217 3.79 4.52 29.45
N LEU A 218 3.60 4.52 28.13
CA LEU A 218 4.32 3.60 27.24
C LEU A 218 5.83 3.82 27.33
N VAL A 219 6.30 5.07 27.28
CA VAL A 219 7.71 5.43 27.43
C VAL A 219 8.26 5.00 28.79
N GLN A 220 7.51 5.19 29.87
CA GLN A 220 7.90 4.73 31.21
C GLN A 220 8.03 3.20 31.26
N ILE A 221 7.12 2.46 30.63
CA ILE A 221 7.20 1.00 30.52
C ILE A 221 8.44 0.57 29.73
N GLU A 222 8.78 1.27 28.63
CA GLU A 222 10.03 1.00 27.89
C GLU A 222 11.26 1.21 28.78
N GLY A 223 11.29 2.30 29.55
CA GLY A 223 12.37 2.59 30.49
C GLY A 223 12.54 1.51 31.57
N GLN A 224 11.46 0.87 32.01
CA GLN A 224 11.50 -0.23 32.98
C GLN A 224 12.11 -1.52 32.42
N LEU A 225 12.21 -1.66 31.09
CA LEU A 225 12.87 -2.80 30.44
C LEU A 225 14.38 -2.60 30.30
N ALA A 226 14.90 -1.38 30.51
CA ALA A 226 16.31 -1.09 30.37
C ALA A 226 17.16 -1.96 31.30
N GLY A 227 18.14 -2.67 30.73
CA GLY A 227 19.03 -3.57 31.47
C GLY A 227 18.40 -4.90 31.91
N ARG A 228 17.13 -5.17 31.58
CA ARG A 228 16.50 -6.47 31.78
C ARG A 228 16.84 -7.43 30.64
N ASP A 229 16.81 -8.73 30.94
CA ASP A 229 16.95 -9.80 29.96
C ASP A 229 15.59 -10.48 29.70
N LEU A 230 15.37 -10.89 28.44
CA LEU A 230 14.16 -11.57 27.99
C LEU A 230 13.87 -12.84 28.80
N ALA A 231 14.91 -13.59 29.16
CA ALA A 231 14.77 -14.81 29.96
C ALA A 231 14.20 -14.55 31.36
N GLY A 232 14.45 -13.35 31.90
CA GLY A 232 13.98 -12.91 33.21
C GLY A 232 12.55 -12.35 33.21
N LEU A 233 11.90 -12.23 32.04
CA LEU A 233 10.50 -11.82 31.96
C LEU A 233 9.57 -13.01 32.23
N THR A 234 8.66 -12.81 33.17
CA THR A 234 7.58 -13.75 33.50
C THR A 234 6.46 -13.70 32.46
N LEU A 235 5.57 -14.70 32.48
CA LEU A 235 4.39 -14.72 31.61
C LEU A 235 3.49 -13.49 31.82
N ASP A 236 3.29 -13.08 33.08
CA ASP A 236 2.42 -11.95 33.39
C ASP A 236 3.01 -10.61 32.94
N GLU A 237 4.33 -10.44 33.07
CA GLU A 237 5.03 -9.26 32.55
C GLU A 237 4.96 -9.21 31.02
N LEU A 238 5.24 -10.32 30.33
CA LEU A 238 5.11 -10.37 28.87
C LEU A 238 3.67 -10.12 28.45
N ARG A 239 2.67 -10.72 29.12
CA ARG A 239 1.26 -10.47 28.84
C ARG A 239 0.91 -8.99 28.99
N PHE A 240 1.37 -8.35 30.06
CA PHE A 240 1.19 -6.91 30.28
C PHE A 240 1.78 -6.08 29.14
N LEU A 241 3.00 -6.39 28.70
CA LEU A 241 3.62 -5.70 27.56
C LEU A 241 2.80 -5.90 26.27
N LYS A 242 2.33 -7.13 26.00
CA LYS A 242 1.52 -7.40 24.81
C LYS A 242 0.14 -6.74 24.87
N GLN A 243 -0.49 -6.66 26.05
CA GLN A 243 -1.73 -5.91 26.31
C GLN A 243 -1.59 -4.39 26.07
N LYS A 244 -0.38 -3.87 26.20
CA LYS A 244 -0.04 -2.48 25.87
C LYS A 244 0.28 -2.27 24.40
N GLY A 245 0.24 -3.33 23.59
CA GLY A 245 0.46 -3.29 22.14
C GLY A 245 1.91 -3.41 21.69
N PHE A 246 2.86 -3.68 22.61
CA PHE A 246 4.28 -3.79 22.24
C PHE A 246 4.50 -4.94 21.25
N SER A 247 5.11 -4.64 20.09
CA SER A 247 5.49 -5.65 19.12
C SER A 247 6.69 -6.47 19.62
N ASP A 248 6.83 -7.69 19.12
CA ASP A 248 8.01 -8.54 19.39
C ASP A 248 9.29 -7.84 18.90
N LYS A 249 9.20 -7.08 17.82
CA LYS A 249 10.31 -6.29 17.27
C LYS A 249 10.71 -5.13 18.19
N ARG A 250 9.75 -4.39 18.76
CA ARG A 250 10.04 -3.31 19.73
C ARG A 250 10.64 -3.86 21.01
N LEU A 251 10.06 -4.93 21.56
CA LEU A 251 10.60 -5.61 22.73
C LEU A 251 12.02 -6.14 22.48
N ALA A 252 12.27 -6.70 21.30
CA ALA A 252 13.61 -7.17 20.93
C ALA A 252 14.63 -6.04 20.94
N LYS A 253 14.30 -4.86 20.38
CA LYS A 253 15.19 -3.69 20.39
C LYS A 253 15.48 -3.22 21.83
N LEU A 254 14.45 -3.12 22.66
CA LEU A 254 14.57 -2.66 24.06
C LEU A 254 15.37 -3.62 24.95
N LEU A 255 15.29 -4.93 24.68
CA LEU A 255 15.98 -5.99 25.43
C LEU A 255 17.32 -6.41 24.81
N GLY A 256 17.78 -5.75 23.73
CA GLY A 256 19.05 -6.07 23.08
C GLY A 256 19.09 -7.47 22.43
N THR A 257 17.96 -7.96 21.94
CA THR A 257 17.81 -9.29 21.32
C THR A 257 17.19 -9.19 19.92
N ASN A 258 16.62 -10.28 19.39
CA ASN A 258 15.93 -10.32 18.11
C ASN A 258 14.45 -10.72 18.27
N GLN A 259 13.61 -10.33 17.30
CA GLN A 259 12.17 -10.57 17.35
C GLN A 259 11.78 -12.06 17.42
N HIS A 260 12.61 -12.97 16.87
CA HIS A 260 12.34 -14.40 16.88
C HIS A 260 12.49 -14.96 18.29
N ALA A 261 13.51 -14.53 19.05
CA ALA A 261 13.69 -14.92 20.44
C ALA A 261 12.52 -14.48 21.33
N VAL A 262 12.02 -13.24 21.13
CA VAL A 262 10.82 -12.75 21.85
C VAL A 262 9.61 -13.63 21.55
N ARG A 263 9.37 -13.94 20.27
CA ARG A 263 8.28 -14.83 19.83
C ARG A 263 8.39 -16.22 20.43
N GLU A 264 9.56 -16.84 20.34
CA GLU A 264 9.83 -18.16 20.91
C GLU A 264 9.56 -18.18 22.41
N ARG A 265 10.01 -17.14 23.13
CA ARG A 265 9.76 -17.00 24.57
C ARG A 265 8.27 -16.88 24.88
N ARG A 266 7.52 -16.05 24.14
CA ARG A 266 6.06 -15.94 24.29
C ARG A 266 5.39 -17.30 24.10
N HIS A 267 5.70 -17.99 23.00
CA HIS A 267 5.10 -19.28 22.67
C HIS A 267 5.45 -20.35 23.69
N ALA A 268 6.70 -20.40 24.18
CA ALA A 268 7.13 -21.31 25.23
C ALA A 268 6.38 -21.13 26.55
N LEU A 269 5.90 -19.91 26.84
CA LEU A 269 5.06 -19.60 28.00
C LEU A 269 3.55 -19.71 27.69
N GLY A 270 3.17 -20.13 26.48
CA GLY A 270 1.76 -20.21 26.06
C GLY A 270 1.10 -18.85 25.82
N LEU A 271 1.87 -17.77 25.62
CA LEU A 271 1.35 -16.43 25.37
C LEU A 271 1.11 -16.19 23.88
N ARG A 272 -0.17 -16.18 23.49
CA ARG A 272 -0.65 -15.87 22.13
C ARG A 272 -1.80 -14.86 22.20
N PRO A 273 -2.07 -14.09 21.13
CA PRO A 273 -3.25 -13.25 21.10
C PRO A 273 -4.53 -14.09 21.04
N VAL A 274 -5.63 -13.51 21.51
CA VAL A 274 -6.98 -13.93 21.15
C VAL A 274 -7.51 -13.03 20.04
N TYR A 275 -8.61 -13.43 19.41
CA TYR A 275 -9.25 -12.64 18.37
C TYR A 275 -10.70 -12.37 18.77
N LYS A 276 -11.12 -11.12 18.61
CA LYS A 276 -12.48 -10.64 18.88
C LYS A 276 -13.14 -10.21 17.60
N ARG A 277 -14.48 -10.23 17.57
CA ARG A 277 -15.26 -9.80 16.41
C ARG A 277 -15.69 -8.35 16.52
N VAL A 278 -15.81 -7.71 15.36
CA VAL A 278 -16.55 -6.46 15.19
C VAL A 278 -18.01 -6.82 14.94
N ASP A 279 -18.90 -6.34 15.80
CA ASP A 279 -20.30 -6.74 15.85
C ASP A 279 -21.31 -5.59 15.93
N THR A 280 -20.82 -4.34 15.91
CA THR A 280 -21.60 -3.08 15.98
C THR A 280 -22.44 -2.87 17.25
N CYS A 281 -22.42 -3.80 18.20
CA CYS A 281 -23.30 -3.81 19.35
C CYS A 281 -22.63 -4.16 20.68
N ALA A 282 -21.29 -4.21 20.72
CA ALA A 282 -20.52 -4.50 21.94
C ALA A 282 -20.98 -5.81 22.61
N ALA A 283 -21.08 -6.88 21.81
CA ALA A 283 -21.52 -8.22 22.18
C ALA A 283 -22.95 -8.34 22.73
N GLU A 284 -23.81 -7.33 22.59
CA GLU A 284 -25.24 -7.45 22.95
C GLU A 284 -25.96 -8.51 22.09
N PHE A 285 -25.55 -8.62 20.81
CA PHE A 285 -26.07 -9.60 19.86
C PHE A 285 -24.95 -10.42 19.25
N ALA A 286 -25.22 -11.70 18.98
CA ALA A 286 -24.26 -12.55 18.30
C ALA A 286 -24.06 -12.12 16.83
N THR A 287 -22.82 -12.20 16.35
CA THR A 287 -22.44 -12.00 14.94
C THR A 287 -21.95 -13.30 14.33
N GLN A 288 -22.41 -13.60 13.12
CA GLN A 288 -21.85 -14.69 12.29
C GLN A 288 -20.73 -14.21 11.38
N THR A 289 -20.57 -12.88 11.24
CA THR A 289 -19.54 -12.28 10.40
C THR A 289 -18.19 -12.39 11.08
N ALA A 290 -17.23 -13.06 10.44
CA ALA A 290 -15.87 -13.20 10.93
C ALA A 290 -15.01 -11.96 10.58
N TYR A 291 -15.41 -10.80 11.09
CA TYR A 291 -14.63 -9.56 11.02
C TYR A 291 -13.84 -9.39 12.32
N LEU A 292 -12.55 -9.70 12.28
CA LEU A 292 -11.74 -10.02 13.46
C LEU A 292 -10.58 -9.03 13.67
N TYR A 293 -10.19 -8.85 14.92
CA TYR A 293 -8.94 -8.20 15.32
C TYR A 293 -8.29 -8.94 16.49
N SER A 294 -6.97 -8.88 16.58
CA SER A 294 -6.18 -9.46 17.66
C SER A 294 -6.17 -8.56 18.89
N CYS A 295 -6.18 -9.18 20.08
CA CYS A 295 -5.84 -8.53 21.33
C CYS A 295 -5.23 -9.53 22.31
N TYR A 296 -4.62 -9.02 23.37
CA TYR A 296 -4.21 -9.86 24.50
C TYR A 296 -5.19 -9.65 25.66
N GLU A 297 -5.89 -10.70 26.07
CA GLU A 297 -6.77 -10.67 27.26
C GLU A 297 -6.09 -11.32 28.46
N ALA A 298 -6.79 -11.38 29.59
CA ALA A 298 -6.38 -12.16 30.76
C ALA A 298 -6.26 -13.66 30.40
N ALA A 299 -5.72 -14.47 31.31
CA ALA A 299 -5.42 -15.88 31.04
C ALA A 299 -6.65 -16.73 30.62
N ASP A 300 -7.85 -16.27 30.95
CA ASP A 300 -9.17 -16.84 30.66
C ASP A 300 -9.91 -16.11 29.52
N GLY A 301 -9.23 -15.23 28.79
CA GLY A 301 -9.80 -14.49 27.67
C GLY A 301 -10.33 -15.39 26.56
N GLU A 302 -11.53 -15.07 26.07
CA GLU A 302 -12.21 -15.86 25.03
C GLU A 302 -11.69 -15.51 23.63
N CYS A 303 -11.45 -16.52 22.80
CA CYS A 303 -11.04 -16.35 21.41
C CYS A 303 -12.20 -16.68 20.46
N GLU A 304 -12.75 -15.65 19.81
CA GLU A 304 -13.93 -15.71 18.94
C GLU A 304 -13.58 -16.00 17.46
N ALA A 305 -12.31 -16.33 17.17
CA ALA A 305 -11.90 -16.68 15.81
C ALA A 305 -12.74 -17.85 15.27
N GLU A 306 -12.92 -18.93 16.04
CA GLU A 306 -13.69 -20.11 15.63
C GLU A 306 -13.37 -20.60 14.19
N PRO A 307 -12.09 -20.97 13.90
CA PRO A 307 -11.69 -21.40 12.57
C PRO A 307 -12.43 -22.68 12.13
N THR A 308 -12.83 -22.77 10.86
CA THR A 308 -13.49 -23.97 10.33
C THR A 308 -12.48 -25.02 9.83
N SER A 309 -12.97 -26.19 9.39
CA SER A 309 -12.16 -27.25 8.76
C SER A 309 -12.12 -27.18 7.23
N ARG A 310 -12.73 -26.16 6.61
CA ARG A 310 -12.69 -25.97 5.15
C ARG A 310 -11.24 -25.74 4.69
N LYS A 311 -10.96 -26.04 3.42
CA LYS A 311 -9.67 -25.67 2.81
C LYS A 311 -9.60 -24.16 2.70
N LYS A 312 -8.56 -23.55 3.28
CA LYS A 312 -8.45 -22.10 3.38
C LYS A 312 -7.35 -21.55 2.49
N ILE A 313 -7.64 -20.44 1.81
CA ILE A 313 -6.64 -19.64 1.11
C ILE A 313 -6.59 -18.27 1.76
N MET A 314 -5.40 -17.92 2.24
CA MET A 314 -5.11 -16.63 2.86
C MET A 314 -4.52 -15.67 1.83
N VAL A 315 -4.97 -14.42 1.85
CA VAL A 315 -4.50 -13.35 0.98
C VAL A 315 -3.97 -12.21 1.84
N LEU A 316 -2.71 -11.84 1.65
CA LEU A 316 -2.09 -10.73 2.37
C LEU A 316 -2.24 -9.43 1.56
N GLY A 317 -2.85 -8.42 2.19
CA GLY A 317 -2.96 -7.06 1.66
C GLY A 317 -1.65 -6.27 1.77
N GLY A 318 -1.69 -5.01 1.33
CA GLY A 318 -0.51 -4.12 1.30
C GLY A 318 -0.39 -3.14 2.48
N GLY A 319 -1.36 -3.11 3.38
CA GLY A 319 -1.46 -2.06 4.40
C GLY A 319 -1.80 -0.70 3.77
N PRO A 320 -1.38 0.44 4.37
CA PRO A 320 -1.76 1.76 3.93
C PRO A 320 -1.27 2.05 2.50
N ASN A 321 -2.12 2.66 1.68
CA ASN A 321 -1.73 3.15 0.35
C ASN A 321 -0.58 4.18 0.46
N ARG A 322 0.31 4.17 -0.53
CA ARG A 322 1.36 5.18 -0.74
C ARG A 322 1.71 5.27 -2.23
N ILE A 323 2.45 6.30 -2.63
CA ILE A 323 2.94 6.42 -4.01
C ILE A 323 3.72 5.16 -4.40
N GLY A 324 3.33 4.54 -5.51
CA GLY A 324 3.86 3.26 -5.99
C GLY A 324 3.18 2.01 -5.43
N GLN A 325 2.36 2.13 -4.37
CA GLN A 325 1.56 1.05 -3.77
C GLN A 325 0.14 1.55 -3.47
N GLY A 326 -0.69 1.56 -4.51
CA GLY A 326 -2.06 2.05 -4.45
C GLY A 326 -3.11 0.95 -4.50
N ILE A 327 -4.28 1.36 -4.97
CA ILE A 327 -5.49 0.54 -5.06
C ILE A 327 -5.37 -0.62 -6.06
N GLU A 328 -4.36 -0.59 -6.92
CA GLU A 328 -4.13 -1.62 -7.94
C GLU A 328 -3.81 -2.99 -7.29
N PHE A 329 -3.09 -2.97 -6.16
CA PHE A 329 -2.79 -4.15 -5.37
C PHE A 329 -4.02 -4.62 -4.57
N ASP A 330 -4.82 -3.69 -4.05
CA ASP A 330 -6.10 -4.01 -3.41
C ASP A 330 -7.04 -4.73 -4.38
N TYR A 331 -7.14 -4.23 -5.62
CA TYR A 331 -7.92 -4.86 -6.69
C TYR A 331 -7.50 -6.32 -6.92
N CYS A 332 -6.18 -6.59 -6.95
CA CYS A 332 -5.66 -7.94 -7.11
C CYS A 332 -6.05 -8.83 -5.93
N CYS A 333 -5.86 -8.36 -4.69
CA CYS A 333 -6.25 -9.08 -3.47
C CYS A 333 -7.74 -9.41 -3.43
N VAL A 334 -8.60 -8.44 -3.76
CA VAL A 334 -10.06 -8.63 -3.86
C VAL A 334 -10.38 -9.71 -4.89
N HIS A 335 -9.78 -9.64 -6.08
CA HIS A 335 -10.02 -10.63 -7.12
C HIS A 335 -9.53 -12.04 -6.73
N ALA A 336 -8.43 -12.17 -5.99
CA ALA A 336 -8.00 -13.44 -5.42
C ALA A 336 -9.04 -14.01 -4.45
N ALA A 337 -9.48 -13.21 -3.47
CA ALA A 337 -10.50 -13.65 -2.52
C ALA A 337 -11.81 -14.06 -3.22
N LEU A 338 -12.28 -13.26 -4.19
CA LEU A 338 -13.47 -13.61 -4.96
C LEU A 338 -13.29 -14.92 -5.75
N ALA A 339 -12.16 -15.12 -6.42
CA ALA A 339 -11.90 -16.34 -7.18
C ALA A 339 -11.79 -17.58 -6.30
N MET A 340 -11.06 -17.49 -5.19
CA MET A 340 -10.89 -18.61 -4.26
C MET A 340 -12.23 -18.99 -3.60
N ARG A 341 -13.07 -18.00 -3.28
CA ARG A 341 -14.42 -18.23 -2.75
C ARG A 341 -15.33 -18.87 -3.79
N GLU A 342 -15.32 -18.38 -5.03
CA GLU A 342 -16.04 -18.97 -6.17
C GLU A 342 -15.66 -20.45 -6.40
N ASP A 343 -14.39 -20.78 -6.17
CA ASP A 343 -13.84 -22.13 -6.36
C ASP A 343 -14.00 -23.02 -5.10
N GLY A 344 -14.69 -22.53 -4.06
CA GLY A 344 -15.11 -23.31 -2.88
C GLY A 344 -14.17 -23.25 -1.68
N TYR A 345 -13.06 -22.51 -1.75
CA TYR A 345 -12.18 -22.30 -0.60
C TYR A 345 -12.85 -21.37 0.42
N GLU A 346 -12.44 -21.50 1.68
CA GLU A 346 -12.67 -20.48 2.69
C GLU A 346 -11.57 -19.42 2.58
N THR A 347 -11.96 -18.19 2.30
CA THR A 347 -11.02 -17.12 1.98
C THR A 347 -10.76 -16.25 3.19
N ILE A 348 -9.47 -16.02 3.47
CA ILE A 348 -9.02 -15.24 4.61
C ILE A 348 -8.28 -14.01 4.08
N MET A 349 -8.76 -12.82 4.41
CA MET A 349 -8.07 -11.57 4.10
C MET A 349 -7.35 -11.03 5.33
N ILE A 350 -6.09 -10.62 5.17
CA ILE A 350 -5.33 -9.89 6.21
C ILE A 350 -4.91 -8.54 5.63
N ASN A 351 -5.51 -7.45 6.12
CA ASN A 351 -5.16 -6.09 5.70
C ASN A 351 -5.63 -5.06 6.73
N CYS A 352 -5.01 -3.88 6.74
CA CYS A 352 -5.30 -2.80 7.71
C CYS A 352 -5.61 -1.43 7.08
N ASN A 353 -5.88 -1.39 5.77
CA ASN A 353 -6.25 -0.16 5.08
C ASN A 353 -7.77 0.07 5.13
N PRO A 354 -8.26 1.12 5.81
CA PRO A 354 -9.70 1.36 5.98
C PRO A 354 -10.38 1.87 4.70
N GLU A 355 -9.63 2.36 3.71
CA GLU A 355 -10.18 2.92 2.47
C GLU A 355 -10.52 1.83 1.42
N THR A 356 -10.18 0.56 1.69
CA THR A 356 -10.12 -0.50 0.68
C THR A 356 -11.33 -1.44 0.66
N VAL A 357 -11.52 -2.11 -0.49
CA VAL A 357 -12.56 -3.12 -0.66
C VAL A 357 -12.12 -4.46 -0.05
N SER A 358 -10.81 -4.76 0.01
CA SER A 358 -10.32 -5.97 0.68
C SER A 358 -10.70 -6.03 2.15
N THR A 359 -10.75 -4.89 2.84
CA THR A 359 -11.20 -4.80 4.25
C THR A 359 -12.71 -4.63 4.38
N ASP A 360 -13.48 -4.90 3.32
CA ASP A 360 -14.91 -5.15 3.43
C ASP A 360 -15.16 -6.60 3.85
N TYR A 361 -15.98 -6.81 4.87
CA TYR A 361 -16.32 -8.14 5.36
C TYR A 361 -17.11 -8.95 4.32
N ASP A 362 -17.74 -8.30 3.33
CA ASP A 362 -18.41 -8.99 2.22
C ASP A 362 -17.41 -9.61 1.19
N THR A 363 -16.14 -9.19 1.22
CA THR A 363 -15.13 -9.58 0.23
C THR A 363 -14.55 -10.98 0.45
N SER A 364 -14.40 -11.38 1.72
CA SER A 364 -13.80 -12.67 2.12
C SER A 364 -14.68 -13.40 3.12
N ASP A 365 -14.51 -14.71 3.28
CA ASP A 365 -15.24 -15.46 4.32
C ASP A 365 -14.83 -14.99 5.72
N ARG A 366 -13.55 -14.60 5.89
CA ARG A 366 -12.96 -14.22 7.17
C ARG A 366 -11.98 -13.07 6.97
N LEU A 367 -12.20 -11.94 7.64
CA LEU A 367 -11.38 -10.74 7.57
C LEU A 367 -10.64 -10.54 8.89
N TYR A 368 -9.31 -10.49 8.85
CA TYR A 368 -8.47 -10.05 9.96
C TYR A 368 -7.98 -8.63 9.70
N PHE A 369 -8.48 -7.65 10.46
CA PHE A 369 -8.07 -6.25 10.37
C PHE A 369 -6.79 -6.02 11.17
N GLU A 370 -5.70 -6.60 10.69
CA GLU A 370 -4.43 -6.66 11.39
C GLU A 370 -3.30 -6.00 10.60
N PRO A 371 -2.28 -5.46 11.30
CA PRO A 371 -1.04 -5.04 10.65
C PRO A 371 -0.46 -6.21 9.83
N VAL A 372 0.00 -5.93 8.61
CA VAL A 372 0.59 -6.96 7.74
C VAL A 372 2.07 -7.13 8.08
N THR A 373 2.34 -7.62 9.30
CA THR A 373 3.70 -7.88 9.80
C THR A 373 3.97 -9.38 9.95
N LEU A 374 5.24 -9.76 10.05
CA LEU A 374 5.62 -11.15 10.31
C LEU A 374 4.98 -11.70 11.60
N GLU A 375 4.94 -10.88 12.65
CA GLU A 375 4.37 -11.29 13.93
C GLU A 375 2.87 -11.58 13.82
N ASP A 376 2.12 -10.60 13.31
CA ASP A 376 0.66 -10.65 13.28
C ASP A 376 0.18 -11.74 12.29
N VAL A 377 0.83 -11.88 11.14
CA VAL A 377 0.51 -12.92 10.15
C VAL A 377 0.78 -14.33 10.70
N LEU A 378 1.89 -14.54 11.41
CA LEU A 378 2.21 -15.87 11.96
C LEU A 378 1.22 -16.33 13.04
N GLU A 379 0.71 -15.42 13.88
CA GLU A 379 -0.33 -15.77 14.86
C GLU A 379 -1.64 -16.17 14.16
N ILE A 380 -2.00 -15.51 13.05
CA ILE A 380 -3.19 -15.87 12.26
C ILE A 380 -2.96 -17.20 11.55
N VAL A 381 -1.80 -17.44 10.94
CA VAL A 381 -1.45 -18.73 10.33
C VAL A 381 -1.50 -19.85 11.36
N ASP A 382 -1.00 -19.63 12.58
CA ASP A 382 -1.07 -20.61 13.65
C ASP A 382 -2.52 -20.94 14.02
N LYS A 383 -3.39 -19.91 14.11
CA LYS A 383 -4.80 -20.10 14.45
C LYS A 383 -5.61 -20.76 13.32
N GLU A 384 -5.35 -20.39 12.08
CA GLU A 384 -6.18 -20.76 10.92
C GLU A 384 -5.71 -22.02 10.19
N LYS A 385 -4.41 -22.31 10.24
CA LYS A 385 -3.75 -23.41 9.50
C LYS A 385 -4.17 -23.44 8.02
N PRO A 386 -3.95 -22.34 7.25
CA PRO A 386 -4.37 -22.26 5.87
C PRO A 386 -3.69 -23.32 4.99
N THR A 387 -4.38 -23.74 3.92
CA THR A 387 -3.81 -24.65 2.92
C THR A 387 -2.84 -23.93 1.98
N GLY A 388 -3.03 -22.63 1.78
CA GLY A 388 -2.14 -21.79 0.97
C GLY A 388 -2.22 -20.31 1.36
N VAL A 389 -1.11 -19.60 1.18
CA VAL A 389 -0.99 -18.15 1.42
C VAL A 389 -0.48 -17.46 0.16
N ILE A 390 -1.21 -16.45 -0.31
CA ILE A 390 -0.86 -15.59 -1.44
C ILE A 390 -0.16 -14.34 -0.89
N VAL A 391 1.10 -14.15 -1.28
CA VAL A 391 1.95 -13.01 -0.86
C VAL A 391 2.28 -12.06 -2.02
N GLN A 392 1.95 -12.45 -3.25
CA GLN A 392 2.38 -11.79 -4.49
C GLN A 392 1.43 -10.66 -4.93
N TYR A 393 0.31 -10.44 -4.22
CA TYR A 393 -0.77 -9.55 -4.69
C TYR A 393 -0.82 -8.21 -3.94
N GLY A 394 -0.39 -8.17 -2.67
CA GLY A 394 -0.43 -6.96 -1.83
C GLY A 394 0.72 -5.97 -2.02
N GLY A 395 1.48 -6.06 -3.12
CA GLY A 395 2.65 -5.21 -3.36
C GLY A 395 3.85 -5.58 -2.47
N GLN A 396 4.69 -4.60 -2.11
CA GLN A 396 5.98 -4.88 -1.47
C GLN A 396 5.87 -5.38 -0.03
N THR A 397 4.82 -4.99 0.71
CA THR A 397 4.66 -5.33 2.13
C THR A 397 4.69 -6.85 2.36
N PRO A 398 3.77 -7.65 1.78
CA PRO A 398 3.82 -9.10 1.94
C PRO A 398 5.02 -9.74 1.24
N LEU A 399 5.52 -9.13 0.16
CA LEU A 399 6.69 -9.62 -0.58
C LEU A 399 7.95 -9.66 0.31
N LYS A 400 8.16 -8.62 1.12
CA LYS A 400 9.27 -8.55 2.09
C LYS A 400 9.17 -9.60 3.20
N LEU A 401 7.98 -10.14 3.46
CA LEU A 401 7.76 -11.17 4.48
C LEU A 401 7.94 -12.59 3.93
N ALA A 402 7.96 -12.78 2.61
CA ALA A 402 7.84 -14.09 1.98
C ALA A 402 8.90 -15.10 2.45
N LEU A 403 10.18 -14.71 2.50
CA LEU A 403 11.27 -15.59 2.96
C LEU A 403 11.13 -15.96 4.44
N ASP A 404 10.78 -15.00 5.30
CA ASP A 404 10.63 -15.25 6.74
C ASP A 404 9.38 -16.09 7.05
N LEU A 405 8.31 -15.92 6.27
CA LEU A 405 7.11 -16.75 6.34
C LEU A 405 7.40 -18.19 5.90
N GLU A 406 8.13 -18.37 4.79
CA GLU A 406 8.53 -19.71 4.32
C GLU A 406 9.42 -20.43 5.34
N ARG A 407 10.41 -19.74 5.92
CA ARG A 407 11.25 -20.27 7.00
C ARG A 407 10.45 -20.68 8.24
N ALA A 408 9.33 -20.00 8.51
CA ALA A 408 8.41 -20.34 9.59
C ALA A 408 7.43 -21.47 9.21
N GLY A 409 7.53 -22.05 8.02
CA GLY A 409 6.69 -23.17 7.56
C GLY A 409 5.32 -22.75 7.02
N VAL A 410 5.14 -21.47 6.66
CA VAL A 410 3.90 -20.98 6.06
C VAL A 410 3.77 -21.54 4.63
N PRO A 411 2.63 -22.12 4.23
CA PRO A 411 2.46 -22.70 2.90
C PRO A 411 2.20 -21.61 1.86
N ILE A 412 3.27 -20.95 1.39
CA ILE A 412 3.17 -19.97 0.29
C ILE A 412 2.85 -20.72 -1.00
N ILE A 413 1.81 -20.26 -1.71
CA ILE A 413 1.40 -20.81 -3.01
C ILE A 413 1.69 -19.81 -4.13
N GLY A 414 1.79 -20.30 -5.37
CA GLY A 414 2.23 -19.51 -6.52
C GLY A 414 3.74 -19.46 -6.67
N THR A 415 4.27 -18.38 -7.24
CA THR A 415 5.71 -18.19 -7.43
C THR A 415 6.43 -18.23 -6.08
N SER A 416 7.50 -19.03 -6.01
CA SER A 416 8.21 -19.28 -4.76
C SER A 416 8.92 -18.01 -4.24
N PRO A 417 9.13 -17.88 -2.92
CA PRO A 417 9.93 -16.80 -2.36
C PRO A 417 11.34 -16.69 -2.95
N ASP A 418 12.00 -17.82 -3.24
CA ASP A 418 13.32 -17.82 -3.90
C ASP A 418 13.25 -17.30 -5.34
N SER A 419 12.23 -17.67 -6.11
CA SER A 419 12.02 -17.15 -7.46
C SER A 419 11.74 -15.64 -7.46
N ILE A 420 11.04 -15.14 -6.42
CA ILE A 420 10.85 -13.71 -6.21
C ILE A 420 12.18 -13.03 -5.88
N ASP A 421 12.99 -13.62 -5.01
CA ASP A 421 14.31 -13.14 -4.64
C ASP A 421 15.28 -13.11 -5.83
N ILE A 422 15.26 -14.12 -6.73
CA ILE A 422 16.07 -14.11 -7.98
C ILE A 422 15.78 -12.88 -8.82
N ALA A 423 14.52 -12.44 -8.90
CA ALA A 423 14.13 -11.31 -9.75
C ALA A 423 14.39 -9.94 -9.08
N GLU A 424 14.27 -9.86 -7.76
CA GLU A 424 14.54 -8.64 -6.97
C GLU A 424 16.05 -8.45 -6.70
N ASP A 425 16.81 -9.54 -6.56
CA ASP A 425 18.27 -9.53 -6.45
C ASP A 425 18.91 -9.36 -7.82
N ARG A 426 19.63 -8.24 -7.99
CA ARG A 426 20.12 -7.82 -9.30
C ARG A 426 21.25 -8.71 -9.83
N GLU A 427 22.07 -9.29 -8.96
CA GLU A 427 23.17 -10.19 -9.37
C GLU A 427 22.61 -11.54 -9.82
N ARG A 428 21.64 -12.09 -9.06
CA ARG A 428 20.92 -13.31 -9.43
C ARG A 428 20.14 -13.12 -10.73
N PHE A 429 19.48 -11.98 -10.89
CA PHE A 429 18.70 -11.66 -12.09
C PHE A 429 19.58 -11.50 -13.32
N GLN A 430 20.71 -10.80 -13.22
CA GLN A 430 21.67 -10.68 -14.32
C GLN A 430 22.21 -12.05 -14.75
N GLY A 431 22.59 -12.90 -13.79
CA GLY A 431 23.03 -14.27 -14.06
C GLY A 431 21.96 -15.08 -14.81
N LEU A 432 20.71 -14.99 -14.37
CA LEU A 432 19.58 -15.64 -15.04
C LEU A 432 19.45 -15.20 -16.50
N LEU A 433 19.42 -13.88 -16.77
CA LEU A 433 19.25 -13.34 -18.13
C LEU A 433 20.38 -13.76 -19.06
N HIS A 434 21.62 -13.79 -18.55
CA HIS A 434 22.77 -14.27 -19.29
C HIS A 434 22.61 -15.74 -19.70
N ASP A 435 22.17 -16.60 -18.77
CA ASP A 435 22.00 -18.03 -19.02
C ASP A 435 20.91 -18.34 -20.05
N ILE A 436 19.85 -17.52 -20.11
CA ILE A 436 18.78 -17.64 -21.11
C ILE A 436 19.04 -16.81 -22.39
N GLY A 437 20.20 -16.17 -22.50
CA GLY A 437 20.63 -15.44 -23.69
C GLY A 437 19.82 -14.17 -23.99
N LEU A 438 19.28 -13.51 -22.97
CA LEU A 438 18.54 -12.25 -23.11
C LEU A 438 19.45 -11.05 -22.85
N LYS A 439 19.14 -9.93 -23.51
CA LYS A 439 19.93 -8.70 -23.41
C LYS A 439 19.43 -7.84 -22.25
N GLN A 440 20.38 -7.30 -21.49
CA GLN A 440 20.16 -6.27 -20.46
C GLN A 440 21.04 -5.07 -20.79
N PRO A 441 20.68 -3.83 -20.40
CA PRO A 441 21.60 -2.70 -20.51
C PRO A 441 22.93 -3.03 -19.80
N PRO A 442 24.08 -2.61 -20.33
CA PRO A 442 25.37 -2.80 -19.66
C PRO A 442 25.31 -2.26 -18.23
N ASN A 443 25.63 -3.10 -17.24
CA ASN A 443 25.47 -2.74 -15.84
C ASN A 443 26.53 -3.36 -14.92
N ARG A 444 26.71 -2.74 -13.75
CA ARG A 444 27.64 -3.18 -12.70
C ARG A 444 27.10 -2.85 -11.31
N THR A 445 27.52 -3.64 -10.33
CA THR A 445 27.08 -3.53 -8.95
C THR A 445 28.21 -2.94 -8.09
N ALA A 446 27.94 -1.81 -7.43
CA ALA A 446 28.87 -1.12 -6.57
C ALA A 446 28.40 -1.12 -5.10
N ARG A 447 29.37 -1.19 -4.17
CA ARG A 447 29.12 -1.13 -2.72
C ARG A 447 29.80 0.05 -2.04
N THR A 448 30.77 0.69 -2.69
CA THR A 448 31.45 1.89 -2.18
C THR A 448 31.48 2.97 -3.26
N GLU A 449 31.68 4.23 -2.85
CA GLU A 449 31.80 5.39 -3.74
C GLU A 449 32.93 5.19 -4.76
N GLU A 450 34.10 4.72 -4.31
CA GLU A 450 35.27 4.49 -5.16
C GLU A 450 35.01 3.39 -6.19
N GLN A 451 34.34 2.31 -5.75
CA GLN A 451 33.95 1.22 -6.64
C GLN A 451 32.95 1.71 -7.69
N ALA A 452 31.97 2.54 -7.29
CA ALA A 452 30.96 3.07 -8.19
C ALA A 452 31.58 3.92 -9.30
N LEU A 453 32.50 4.82 -8.96
CA LEU A 453 33.20 5.67 -9.94
C LEU A 453 34.03 4.86 -10.94
N ALA A 454 34.76 3.85 -10.46
CA ALA A 454 35.56 2.98 -11.34
C ALA A 454 34.66 2.19 -12.32
N LEU A 455 33.56 1.62 -11.84
CA LEU A 455 32.61 0.86 -12.66
C LEU A 455 31.82 1.77 -13.60
N ALA A 456 31.52 3.02 -13.20
CA ALA A 456 30.88 4.01 -14.03
C ALA A 456 31.71 4.38 -15.26
N GLN A 457 33.04 4.44 -15.14
CA GLN A 457 33.94 4.67 -16.29
C GLN A 457 33.97 3.47 -17.25
N GLU A 458 33.78 2.25 -16.75
CA GLU A 458 33.70 1.04 -17.58
C GLU A 458 32.40 1.01 -18.42
N ILE A 459 31.27 1.37 -17.82
CA ILE A 459 29.96 1.37 -18.48
C ILE A 459 29.77 2.62 -19.37
N GLY A 460 30.25 3.76 -18.88
CA GLY A 460 30.09 5.09 -19.47
C GLY A 460 28.77 5.78 -19.11
N TYR A 461 28.79 7.12 -19.04
CA TYR A 461 27.62 7.97 -18.79
C TYR A 461 26.77 8.25 -20.05
N PRO A 462 25.48 8.63 -19.89
CA PRO A 462 24.72 8.70 -18.62
C PRO A 462 24.40 7.33 -18.03
N LEU A 463 24.23 7.28 -16.71
CA LEU A 463 23.88 6.07 -15.95
C LEU A 463 22.57 6.26 -15.20
N VAL A 464 21.81 5.18 -15.03
CA VAL A 464 20.73 5.12 -14.05
C VAL A 464 21.27 4.43 -12.81
N VAL A 465 21.21 5.11 -11.67
CA VAL A 465 21.66 4.59 -10.40
C VAL A 465 20.45 4.12 -9.61
N ARG A 466 20.48 2.87 -9.14
CA ARG A 466 19.32 2.20 -8.57
C ARG A 466 19.66 1.39 -7.31
N PRO A 467 18.95 1.57 -6.18
CA PRO A 467 19.09 0.69 -5.03
C PRO A 467 18.31 -0.63 -5.24
N SER A 468 18.73 -1.69 -4.55
CA SER A 468 18.04 -3.00 -4.57
C SER A 468 16.83 -3.04 -3.61
N TYR A 469 15.87 -3.95 -3.84
CA TYR A 469 14.67 -4.18 -2.99
C TYR A 469 13.74 -2.96 -2.79
N VAL A 470 13.66 -2.09 -3.80
CA VAL A 470 12.78 -0.91 -3.80
C VAL A 470 11.70 -1.01 -4.87
N LEU A 471 10.56 -0.37 -4.63
CA LEU A 471 9.46 -0.22 -5.58
C LEU A 471 9.24 1.25 -5.91
N GLY A 472 8.81 1.55 -7.13
CA GLY A 472 8.41 2.91 -7.53
C GLY A 472 9.60 3.83 -7.76
N GLY A 473 10.75 3.26 -8.13
CA GLY A 473 11.98 4.00 -8.40
C GLY A 473 12.53 4.75 -7.20
N ARG A 474 12.27 4.30 -5.96
CA ARG A 474 12.69 5.02 -4.76
C ARG A 474 14.20 5.27 -4.77
N ALA A 475 14.59 6.55 -4.67
CA ALA A 475 15.98 6.99 -4.76
C ALA A 475 16.71 6.51 -6.04
N MET A 476 16.00 6.39 -7.16
CA MET A 476 16.63 6.24 -8.48
C MET A 476 16.95 7.61 -9.07
N GLU A 477 18.11 7.76 -9.69
CA GLU A 477 18.55 9.00 -10.31
C GLU A 477 19.30 8.72 -11.62
N ILE A 478 19.17 9.62 -12.60
CA ILE A 478 20.00 9.59 -13.81
C ILE A 478 21.19 10.51 -13.56
N VAL A 479 22.40 9.94 -13.58
CA VAL A 479 23.65 10.67 -13.35
C VAL A 479 24.38 10.87 -14.68
N HIS A 480 24.88 12.08 -14.91
CA HIS A 480 25.51 12.46 -16.18
C HIS A 480 27.04 12.55 -16.09
N GLY A 481 27.61 12.41 -14.90
CA GLY A 481 29.06 12.35 -14.67
C GLY A 481 29.42 12.08 -13.22
N ASP A 482 30.73 12.02 -12.95
CA ASP A 482 31.29 11.61 -11.65
C ASP A 482 30.76 12.44 -10.47
N LYS A 483 30.60 13.76 -10.63
CA LYS A 483 30.09 14.63 -9.55
C LYS A 483 28.67 14.30 -9.12
N ASP A 484 27.81 13.93 -10.06
CA ASP A 484 26.43 13.55 -9.78
C ASP A 484 26.42 12.20 -9.03
N LEU A 485 27.27 11.27 -9.46
CA LEU A 485 27.40 9.95 -8.83
C LEU A 485 27.98 10.05 -7.40
N GLU A 486 28.99 10.89 -7.16
CA GLU A 486 29.52 11.14 -5.81
C GLU A 486 28.44 11.69 -4.86
N ARG A 487 27.65 12.68 -5.32
CA ARG A 487 26.54 13.24 -4.55
C ARG A 487 25.54 12.14 -4.19
N TYR A 488 25.11 11.38 -5.19
CA TYR A 488 24.18 10.26 -5.00
C TYR A 488 24.69 9.26 -3.97
N MET A 489 25.96 8.82 -4.09
CA MET A 489 26.54 7.83 -3.19
C MET A 489 26.61 8.31 -1.73
N ARG A 490 26.81 9.62 -1.49
CA ARG A 490 26.84 10.18 -0.13
C ARG A 490 25.45 10.36 0.48
N GLU A 491 24.48 10.78 -0.32
CA GLU A 491 23.13 11.12 0.14
C GLU A 491 22.19 9.91 0.18
N ALA A 492 22.20 9.07 -0.85
CA ALA A 492 21.22 8.00 -1.06
C ALA A 492 21.61 6.65 -0.43
N VAL A 493 22.91 6.32 -0.35
CA VAL A 493 23.37 5.01 0.21
C VAL A 493 23.12 4.90 1.71
N ARG A 494 23.02 6.04 2.42
CA ARG A 494 22.59 6.07 3.85
C ARG A 494 21.20 5.43 4.06
N VAL A 495 20.35 5.39 3.04
CA VAL A 495 18.98 4.84 3.11
C VAL A 495 18.96 3.31 2.97
N SER A 496 20.06 2.69 2.51
CA SER A 496 20.17 1.24 2.26
C SER A 496 21.50 0.70 2.79
N GLU A 497 21.70 0.74 4.11
CA GLU A 497 22.97 0.43 4.79
C GLU A 497 23.58 -0.96 4.49
N LYS A 498 22.89 -1.85 3.77
CA LYS A 498 23.36 -3.22 3.46
C LYS A 498 23.19 -3.65 2.01
N SER A 499 22.55 -2.87 1.15
CA SER A 499 22.25 -3.33 -0.22
C SER A 499 23.16 -2.66 -1.24
N PRO A 500 23.66 -3.40 -2.24
CA PRO A 500 24.47 -2.79 -3.28
C PRO A 500 23.64 -1.87 -4.19
N VAL A 501 24.34 -0.93 -4.84
CA VAL A 501 23.80 0.00 -5.82
C VAL A 501 24.13 -0.49 -7.23
N LEU A 502 23.12 -0.54 -8.10
CA LEU A 502 23.28 -0.89 -9.50
C LEU A 502 23.53 0.37 -10.33
N LEU A 503 24.52 0.28 -11.21
CA LEU A 503 24.83 1.27 -12.23
C LEU A 503 24.42 0.68 -13.57
N ASP A 504 23.32 1.16 -14.15
CA ASP A 504 22.85 0.76 -15.46
C ASP A 504 23.19 1.81 -16.50
N ARG A 505 23.63 1.40 -17.70
CA ARG A 505 23.71 2.31 -18.84
C ARG A 505 22.33 2.87 -19.15
N PHE A 506 22.19 4.19 -19.13
CA PHE A 506 20.94 4.83 -19.55
C PHE A 506 20.77 4.69 -21.06
N LEU A 507 19.62 4.15 -21.47
CA LEU A 507 19.23 3.96 -22.86
C LEU A 507 18.47 5.21 -23.34
N ASP A 508 19.20 6.17 -23.91
CA ASP A 508 18.62 7.43 -24.39
C ASP A 508 17.71 7.22 -25.60
N ASP A 509 16.58 7.91 -25.64
CA ASP A 509 15.53 7.80 -26.65
C ASP A 509 14.98 6.38 -26.88
N ALA A 510 15.00 5.51 -25.87
CA ALA A 510 14.40 4.18 -25.93
C ALA A 510 12.90 4.19 -25.61
N ILE A 511 12.12 3.33 -26.27
CA ILE A 511 10.70 3.12 -25.96
C ILE A 511 10.59 2.13 -24.80
N GLU A 512 9.86 2.50 -23.74
CA GLU A 512 9.59 1.60 -22.62
C GLU A 512 8.30 0.80 -22.85
N VAL A 513 8.31 -0.47 -22.47
CA VAL A 513 7.18 -1.39 -22.66
C VAL A 513 6.98 -2.24 -21.42
N ASP A 514 5.74 -2.29 -20.94
CA ASP A 514 5.31 -3.26 -19.92
C ASP A 514 4.61 -4.45 -20.56
N VAL A 515 4.89 -5.66 -20.06
CA VAL A 515 4.19 -6.89 -20.44
C VAL A 515 3.72 -7.62 -19.19
N ASP A 516 2.41 -7.67 -18.99
CA ASP A 516 1.81 -8.48 -17.94
C ASP A 516 1.53 -9.90 -18.46
N CYS A 517 1.94 -10.91 -17.71
CA CYS A 517 1.85 -12.33 -18.05
C CYS A 517 1.26 -13.16 -16.89
N ILE A 518 0.69 -14.32 -17.22
CA ILE A 518 0.27 -15.34 -16.26
C ILE A 518 0.93 -16.65 -16.64
N SER A 519 1.50 -17.35 -15.67
CA SER A 519 2.04 -18.70 -15.82
C SER A 519 1.34 -19.67 -14.86
N ASP A 520 1.08 -20.90 -15.30
CA ASP A 520 0.68 -22.00 -14.41
C ASP A 520 1.84 -22.96 -14.08
N GLY A 521 3.06 -22.58 -14.45
CA GLY A 521 4.29 -23.38 -14.32
C GLY A 521 4.62 -24.20 -15.56
N VAL A 522 3.68 -24.34 -16.50
CA VAL A 522 3.87 -25.05 -17.78
C VAL A 522 3.61 -24.11 -18.96
N ASP A 523 2.41 -23.57 -19.00
CA ASP A 523 1.94 -22.64 -20.02
C ASP A 523 2.04 -21.21 -19.52
N VAL A 524 2.34 -20.30 -20.45
CA VAL A 524 2.46 -18.86 -20.18
C VAL A 524 1.53 -18.12 -21.12
N MET A 525 0.66 -17.30 -20.57
CA MET A 525 -0.27 -16.44 -21.27
C MET A 525 0.18 -14.99 -21.12
N VAL A 526 0.30 -14.28 -22.25
CA VAL A 526 0.46 -12.82 -22.25
C VAL A 526 -0.91 -12.20 -21.95
N GLY A 527 -1.00 -11.42 -20.88
CA GLY A 527 -2.19 -10.67 -20.51
C GLY A 527 -2.35 -9.40 -21.34
N GLY A 528 -1.26 -8.67 -21.57
CA GLY A 528 -1.23 -7.49 -22.44
C GLY A 528 0.16 -6.88 -22.56
N ILE A 529 0.43 -6.29 -23.72
CA ILE A 529 1.65 -5.51 -24.02
C ILE A 529 1.25 -4.04 -24.04
N MET A 530 1.97 -3.21 -23.29
CA MET A 530 1.69 -1.80 -23.09
C MET A 530 2.89 -0.97 -23.51
N GLU A 531 2.74 -0.19 -24.56
CA GLU A 531 3.77 0.75 -25.01
C GLU A 531 3.63 2.08 -24.29
N HIS A 532 4.70 2.59 -23.69
CA HIS A 532 4.67 3.89 -23.03
C HIS A 532 4.73 5.03 -24.05
N VAL A 533 4.12 6.16 -23.71
CA VAL A 533 4.20 7.39 -24.52
C VAL A 533 5.51 8.13 -24.21
N GLU A 534 5.86 8.22 -22.93
CA GLU A 534 7.15 8.70 -22.48
C GLU A 534 8.26 7.69 -22.78
N ALA A 535 9.47 8.20 -23.04
CA ALA A 535 10.65 7.37 -23.24
C ALA A 535 11.16 6.78 -21.92
N ALA A 536 11.93 5.69 -22.03
CA ALA A 536 12.61 5.07 -20.91
C ALA A 536 13.43 6.11 -20.13
N GLY A 537 13.30 6.08 -18.80
CA GLY A 537 13.85 7.12 -17.90
C GLY A 537 12.78 7.93 -17.20
N ILE A 538 11.56 7.94 -17.72
CA ILE A 538 10.36 8.26 -16.96
C ILE A 538 9.81 6.97 -16.39
N HIS A 539 9.59 6.91 -15.08
CA HIS A 539 9.15 5.70 -14.41
C HIS A 539 7.78 5.22 -14.93
N SER A 540 7.63 3.92 -15.23
CA SER A 540 6.38 3.30 -15.72
C SER A 540 5.08 3.70 -15.03
N GLY A 541 5.15 3.89 -13.71
CA GLY A 541 4.02 4.39 -12.91
C GLY A 541 3.54 5.80 -13.28
N ASP A 542 4.44 6.68 -13.71
CA ASP A 542 4.17 8.06 -14.10
C ASP A 542 3.94 8.23 -15.61
N SER A 543 4.38 7.26 -16.43
CA SER A 543 4.13 7.26 -17.86
C SER A 543 2.67 7.01 -18.21
N ALA A 544 2.21 7.66 -19.27
CA ALA A 544 1.05 7.21 -20.03
C ALA A 544 1.44 5.95 -20.82
N CYS A 545 0.50 5.02 -20.99
CA CYS A 545 0.76 3.83 -21.79
C CYS A 545 -0.46 3.38 -22.60
N SER A 546 -0.19 2.68 -23.71
CA SER A 546 -1.16 2.27 -24.70
C SER A 546 -1.29 0.76 -24.80
N LEU A 547 -2.53 0.27 -24.75
CA LEU A 547 -2.89 -1.10 -25.08
C LEU A 547 -3.98 -1.09 -26.17
N PRO A 548 -3.74 -1.67 -27.36
CA PRO A 548 -2.47 -2.27 -27.80
C PRO A 548 -1.37 -1.22 -28.06
N PRO A 549 -0.09 -1.64 -28.26
CA PRO A 549 0.98 -0.75 -28.72
C PRO A 549 0.58 0.05 -29.96
N TYR A 550 1.00 1.31 -30.04
CA TYR A 550 0.60 2.26 -31.08
C TYR A 550 1.67 2.47 -32.16
N SER A 551 2.94 2.18 -31.87
CA SER A 551 4.05 2.35 -32.82
C SER A 551 4.92 1.09 -33.02
N LEU A 552 4.88 0.13 -32.08
CA LEU A 552 5.71 -1.08 -32.17
C LEU A 552 5.29 -2.03 -33.30
N SER A 553 6.28 -2.53 -34.05
CA SER A 553 6.05 -3.54 -35.09
C SER A 553 5.60 -4.88 -34.50
N PRO A 554 4.85 -5.71 -35.25
CA PRO A 554 4.46 -7.05 -34.80
C PRO A 554 5.66 -7.93 -34.41
N ASP A 555 6.76 -7.86 -35.17
CA ASP A 555 7.97 -8.65 -34.90
C ASP A 555 8.61 -8.29 -33.55
N LEU A 556 8.64 -7.00 -33.17
CA LEU A 556 9.13 -6.56 -31.87
C LEU A 556 8.21 -7.03 -30.74
N GLN A 557 6.89 -6.96 -30.96
CA GLN A 557 5.93 -7.47 -30.00
C GLN A 557 6.09 -8.99 -29.80
N ASP A 558 6.27 -9.77 -30.87
CA ASP A 558 6.49 -11.22 -30.82
C ASP A 558 7.82 -11.58 -30.14
N GLU A 559 8.86 -10.79 -30.35
CA GLU A 559 10.12 -10.96 -29.63
C GLU A 559 9.94 -10.72 -28.12
N MET A 560 9.22 -9.68 -27.71
CA MET A 560 8.90 -9.46 -26.29
C MET A 560 8.06 -10.60 -25.72
N ARG A 561 7.05 -11.10 -26.46
CA ARG A 561 6.28 -12.30 -26.05
C ARG A 561 7.21 -13.49 -25.79
N ARG A 562 8.12 -13.77 -26.73
CA ARG A 562 9.10 -14.86 -26.61
C ARG A 562 9.98 -14.69 -25.37
N GLN A 563 10.52 -13.49 -25.15
CA GLN A 563 11.36 -13.19 -23.98
C GLN A 563 10.58 -13.33 -22.67
N SER A 564 9.35 -12.82 -22.59
CA SER A 564 8.49 -12.97 -21.41
C SER A 564 8.19 -14.43 -21.10
N VAL A 565 7.91 -15.26 -22.11
CA VAL A 565 7.69 -16.71 -21.91
C VAL A 565 8.96 -17.40 -21.40
N LEU A 566 10.14 -17.05 -21.93
CA LEU A 566 11.41 -17.60 -21.46
C LEU A 566 11.69 -17.23 -20.01
N MET A 567 11.52 -15.96 -19.65
CA MET A 567 11.72 -15.49 -18.28
C MET A 567 10.75 -16.13 -17.30
N ALA A 568 9.46 -16.25 -17.65
CA ALA A 568 8.47 -16.94 -16.82
C ALA A 568 8.88 -18.39 -16.51
N LYS A 569 9.37 -19.12 -17.53
CA LYS A 569 9.82 -20.50 -17.38
C LYS A 569 11.12 -20.61 -16.58
N ALA A 570 12.07 -19.71 -16.83
CA ALA A 570 13.37 -19.71 -16.16
C ALA A 570 13.24 -19.37 -14.66
N LEU A 571 12.34 -18.45 -14.31
CA LEU A 571 12.01 -18.11 -12.92
C LEU A 571 11.07 -19.12 -12.24
N GLY A 572 10.47 -20.05 -12.99
CA GLY A 572 9.45 -20.96 -12.44
C GLY A 572 8.20 -20.23 -11.93
N VAL A 573 7.76 -19.19 -12.64
CA VAL A 573 6.60 -18.38 -12.24
C VAL A 573 5.33 -19.23 -12.20
N VAL A 574 4.54 -19.06 -11.13
CA VAL A 574 3.17 -19.58 -11.02
C VAL A 574 2.28 -18.46 -10.48
N GLY A 575 1.38 -17.95 -11.31
CA GLY A 575 0.60 -16.74 -11.05
C GLY A 575 0.98 -15.60 -12.00
N LEU A 576 0.90 -14.35 -11.51
CA LEU A 576 1.21 -13.14 -12.27
C LEU A 576 2.72 -12.89 -12.34
N MET A 577 3.16 -12.33 -13.47
CA MET A 577 4.47 -11.73 -13.65
C MET A 577 4.33 -10.50 -14.54
N ASN A 578 5.11 -9.47 -14.27
CA ASN A 578 5.27 -8.30 -15.14
C ASN A 578 6.72 -8.23 -15.61
N VAL A 579 6.92 -7.79 -16.84
CA VAL A 579 8.24 -7.59 -17.44
C VAL A 579 8.29 -6.19 -18.02
N GLN A 580 9.37 -5.47 -17.73
CA GLN A 580 9.64 -4.17 -18.34
C GLN A 580 10.79 -4.29 -19.35
N PHE A 581 10.57 -3.77 -20.54
CA PHE A 581 11.55 -3.72 -21.62
C PHE A 581 11.85 -2.27 -22.01
N ALA A 582 13.05 -2.07 -22.56
CA ALA A 582 13.40 -0.88 -23.32
C ALA A 582 13.79 -1.29 -24.74
N ILE A 583 13.25 -0.59 -25.74
CA ILE A 583 13.53 -0.83 -27.15
C ILE A 583 14.40 0.31 -27.66
N GLN A 584 15.64 0.00 -28.02
CA GLN A 584 16.60 0.97 -28.56
C GLN A 584 16.71 0.81 -30.08
N GLY A 585 16.62 1.92 -30.81
CA GLY A 585 16.72 1.93 -32.27
C GLY A 585 15.38 1.70 -32.97
N GLU A 586 15.40 1.66 -34.30
CA GLU A 586 14.20 1.56 -35.12
C GLU A 586 14.30 0.42 -36.14
N GLY A 587 13.14 -0.10 -36.57
CA GLY A 587 13.08 -1.09 -37.64
C GLY A 587 13.78 -2.41 -37.30
N ALA A 588 14.55 -2.94 -38.26
CA ALA A 588 15.24 -4.22 -38.12
C ALA A 588 16.45 -4.17 -37.18
N ASP A 589 16.99 -2.99 -36.89
CA ASP A 589 18.14 -2.79 -36.00
C ASP A 589 17.72 -2.56 -34.55
N ALA A 590 16.41 -2.53 -34.26
CA ALA A 590 15.90 -2.33 -32.92
C ALA A 590 16.29 -3.48 -31.99
N VAL A 591 16.77 -3.13 -30.79
CA VAL A 591 17.21 -4.08 -29.77
C VAL A 591 16.30 -4.02 -28.57
N VAL A 592 15.73 -5.17 -28.20
CA VAL A 592 14.93 -5.35 -26.98
C VAL A 592 15.86 -5.63 -25.80
N TYR A 593 15.87 -4.74 -24.82
CA TYR A 593 16.58 -4.88 -23.56
C TYR A 593 15.59 -5.13 -22.42
N VAL A 594 15.89 -6.10 -21.56
CA VAL A 594 15.14 -6.34 -20.32
C VAL A 594 15.59 -5.33 -19.26
N LEU A 595 14.66 -4.58 -18.68
CA LEU A 595 14.93 -3.67 -17.58
C LEU A 595 14.78 -4.38 -16.23
N GLU A 596 13.63 -4.98 -15.99
CA GLU A 596 13.33 -5.76 -14.79
C GLU A 596 12.20 -6.75 -15.01
N VAL A 597 12.11 -7.73 -14.12
CA VAL A 597 10.98 -8.67 -14.01
C VAL A 597 10.43 -8.63 -12.60
N ASN A 598 9.12 -8.55 -12.51
CA ASN A 598 8.37 -8.52 -11.27
C ASN A 598 7.52 -9.80 -11.21
N PRO A 599 7.95 -10.89 -10.56
CA PRO A 599 7.23 -12.17 -10.49
C PRO A 599 6.05 -12.14 -9.49
N ARG A 600 5.23 -11.09 -9.62
CA ARG A 600 4.10 -10.74 -8.77
C ARG A 600 3.07 -9.94 -9.56
N ALA A 601 1.98 -9.54 -8.91
CA ALA A 601 1.07 -8.56 -9.49
C ALA A 601 1.79 -7.21 -9.69
N SER A 602 1.57 -6.59 -10.85
CA SER A 602 1.96 -5.22 -11.14
C SER A 602 0.76 -4.28 -10.99
N ARG A 603 1.04 -2.98 -10.95
CA ARG A 603 -0.01 -1.95 -10.90
C ARG A 603 -0.84 -1.88 -12.19
N THR A 604 -0.33 -2.39 -13.31
CA THR A 604 -1.02 -2.38 -14.62
C THR A 604 -2.08 -3.47 -14.75
N VAL A 605 -2.07 -4.50 -13.90
CA VAL A 605 -3.02 -5.62 -13.95
C VAL A 605 -4.50 -5.19 -14.01
N PRO A 606 -4.99 -4.23 -13.20
CA PRO A 606 -6.37 -3.74 -13.30
C PRO A 606 -6.65 -3.09 -14.66
N PHE A 607 -5.76 -2.23 -15.15
CA PHE A 607 -5.88 -1.58 -16.46
C PHE A 607 -5.94 -2.62 -17.59
N VAL A 608 -5.00 -3.56 -17.64
CA VAL A 608 -4.99 -4.64 -18.64
C VAL A 608 -6.25 -5.49 -18.54
N SER A 609 -6.70 -5.80 -17.31
CA SER A 609 -7.93 -6.57 -17.09
C SER A 609 -9.17 -5.86 -17.64
N LYS A 610 -9.25 -4.54 -17.50
CA LYS A 610 -10.37 -3.74 -18.04
C LYS A 610 -10.28 -3.58 -19.55
N ALA A 611 -9.09 -3.35 -20.10
CA ALA A 611 -8.88 -3.19 -21.53
C ALA A 611 -9.23 -4.47 -22.30
N THR A 612 -8.78 -5.63 -21.80
CA THR A 612 -8.97 -6.94 -22.43
C THR A 612 -10.28 -7.63 -22.07
N GLY A 613 -10.94 -7.16 -21.00
CA GLY A 613 -12.12 -7.81 -20.43
C GLY A 613 -11.82 -9.13 -19.70
N GLN A 614 -10.55 -9.47 -19.47
CA GLN A 614 -10.15 -10.68 -18.75
C GLN A 614 -9.73 -10.38 -17.30
N PRO A 615 -10.27 -11.07 -16.29
CA PRO A 615 -9.90 -10.83 -14.89
C PRO A 615 -8.57 -11.50 -14.55
N LEU A 616 -7.45 -10.92 -14.98
CA LEU A 616 -6.11 -11.53 -14.88
C LEU A 616 -5.76 -11.99 -13.45
N ALA A 617 -6.06 -11.16 -12.43
CA ALA A 617 -5.84 -11.52 -11.03
C ALA A 617 -6.63 -12.77 -10.58
N LYS A 618 -7.84 -13.01 -11.11
CA LYS A 618 -8.61 -14.24 -10.83
C LYS A 618 -7.96 -15.45 -11.50
N VAL A 619 -7.57 -15.30 -12.76
CA VAL A 619 -6.96 -16.37 -13.56
C VAL A 619 -5.66 -16.84 -12.90
N ALA A 620 -4.81 -15.89 -12.51
CA ALA A 620 -3.56 -16.18 -11.83
C ALA A 620 -3.76 -16.74 -10.42
N ALA A 621 -4.76 -16.27 -9.65
CA ALA A 621 -5.06 -16.85 -8.33
C ALA A 621 -5.42 -18.33 -8.42
N ARG A 622 -6.15 -18.71 -9.47
CA ARG A 622 -6.45 -20.11 -9.80
C ARG A 622 -5.21 -20.91 -10.19
N CYS A 623 -4.28 -20.31 -10.95
CA CYS A 623 -2.99 -20.94 -11.24
C CYS A 623 -2.21 -21.21 -9.93
N MET A 624 -2.13 -20.22 -9.03
CA MET A 624 -1.46 -20.37 -7.73
C MET A 624 -2.10 -21.46 -6.86
N ALA A 625 -3.43 -21.63 -6.95
CA ALA A 625 -4.16 -22.72 -6.28
C ALA A 625 -4.07 -24.08 -6.99
N GLY A 626 -3.33 -24.18 -8.09
CA GLY A 626 -3.08 -25.43 -8.82
C GLY A 626 -4.06 -25.75 -9.95
N VAL A 627 -4.83 -24.77 -10.45
CA VAL A 627 -5.71 -24.93 -11.61
C VAL A 627 -5.01 -24.43 -12.88
N PRO A 628 -4.62 -25.34 -13.81
CA PRO A 628 -3.93 -24.96 -15.05
C PRO A 628 -4.76 -24.04 -15.94
N LEU A 629 -4.09 -23.15 -16.69
CA LEU A 629 -4.72 -22.22 -17.64
C LEU A 629 -5.67 -22.94 -18.59
N ALA A 630 -5.24 -24.07 -19.16
CA ALA A 630 -6.02 -24.90 -20.07
C ALA A 630 -7.33 -25.46 -19.49
N ARG A 631 -7.47 -25.52 -18.15
CA ARG A 631 -8.68 -25.99 -17.45
C ARG A 631 -9.59 -24.86 -16.98
N GLN A 632 -9.09 -23.63 -16.93
CA GLN A 632 -9.88 -22.48 -16.57
C GLN A 632 -10.82 -22.08 -17.71
N ARG A 633 -11.96 -21.49 -17.36
CA ARG A 633 -12.98 -21.04 -18.32
C ARG A 633 -13.46 -19.65 -17.95
N ASP A 634 -13.56 -18.76 -18.93
CA ASP A 634 -14.25 -17.49 -18.77
C ASP A 634 -15.79 -17.71 -18.71
N ARG A 635 -16.54 -16.62 -18.50
CA ARG A 635 -18.01 -16.66 -18.48
C ARG A 635 -18.67 -17.13 -19.79
N HIS A 636 -17.91 -17.22 -20.88
CA HIS A 636 -18.34 -17.69 -22.19
C HIS A 636 -17.82 -19.11 -22.51
N GLY A 637 -17.19 -19.78 -21.54
CA GLY A 637 -16.65 -21.13 -21.72
C GLY A 637 -15.34 -21.19 -22.52
N ARG A 638 -14.62 -20.08 -22.66
CA ARG A 638 -13.34 -20.01 -23.39
C ARG A 638 -12.16 -20.13 -22.44
N VAL A 639 -11.09 -20.74 -22.92
CA VAL A 639 -9.81 -20.79 -22.20
C VAL A 639 -9.19 -19.39 -22.18
N PRO A 640 -8.61 -18.92 -21.06
CA PRO A 640 -7.83 -17.69 -21.03
C PRO A 640 -6.70 -17.74 -22.07
N ALA A 641 -6.57 -16.69 -22.87
CA ALA A 641 -5.54 -16.53 -23.89
C ALA A 641 -5.21 -15.04 -24.06
N GLU A 642 -4.16 -14.70 -24.80
CA GLU A 642 -3.89 -13.30 -25.14
C GLU A 642 -5.07 -12.68 -25.90
N VAL A 643 -5.49 -11.47 -25.50
CA VAL A 643 -6.54 -10.71 -26.17
C VAL A 643 -5.98 -9.36 -26.60
N VAL A 644 -6.01 -9.11 -27.91
CA VAL A 644 -5.74 -7.80 -28.50
C VAL A 644 -7.09 -7.11 -28.76
N PRO A 645 -7.48 -6.08 -28.00
CA PRO A 645 -8.77 -5.43 -28.17
C PRO A 645 -8.88 -4.71 -29.52
N PRO A 646 -10.10 -4.60 -30.10
CA PRO A 646 -10.32 -3.88 -31.36
C PRO A 646 -10.42 -2.35 -31.17
N TYR A 647 -9.93 -1.84 -30.04
CA TYR A 647 -9.97 -0.43 -29.63
C TYR A 647 -8.69 -0.12 -28.83
N PHE A 648 -8.33 1.16 -28.76
CA PHE A 648 -7.23 1.62 -27.92
C PHE A 648 -7.72 1.93 -26.52
N SER A 649 -6.92 1.52 -25.54
CA SER A 649 -7.03 1.86 -24.14
C SER A 649 -5.74 2.60 -23.75
N ILE A 650 -5.86 3.82 -23.25
CA ILE A 650 -4.73 4.61 -22.75
C ILE A 650 -4.87 4.78 -21.25
N LYS A 651 -3.84 4.39 -20.50
CA LYS A 651 -3.68 4.77 -19.10
C LYS A 651 -2.91 6.08 -19.03
N GLU A 652 -3.34 7.01 -18.19
CA GLU A 652 -2.69 8.30 -17.93
C GLU A 652 -2.56 8.53 -16.43
N ALA A 653 -1.45 9.11 -15.98
CA ALA A 653 -1.13 9.31 -14.57
C ALA A 653 -1.68 10.65 -14.02
N VAL A 654 -2.01 10.67 -12.73
CA VAL A 654 -2.46 11.88 -12.00
C VAL A 654 -1.44 12.24 -10.94
N PHE A 655 -1.00 13.50 -10.95
CA PHE A 655 0.12 13.98 -10.14
C PHE A 655 -0.32 14.90 -8.98
N PRO A 656 0.34 14.83 -7.82
CA PRO A 656 0.04 15.67 -6.67
C PRO A 656 0.84 17.00 -6.65
N PHE A 657 1.47 17.43 -7.75
CA PHE A 657 2.33 18.64 -7.75
C PHE A 657 1.59 19.89 -7.26
N ASN A 658 0.29 20.01 -7.53
CA ASN A 658 -0.55 21.10 -7.02
C ASN A 658 -0.73 21.12 -5.49
N LYS A 659 -0.40 20.02 -4.79
CA LYS A 659 -0.39 19.92 -3.34
C LYS A 659 0.94 20.34 -2.73
N PHE A 660 1.99 20.49 -3.54
CA PHE A 660 3.34 20.79 -3.09
C PHE A 660 3.92 21.99 -3.87
N PRO A 661 3.44 23.22 -3.59
CA PRO A 661 4.03 24.42 -4.17
C PRO A 661 5.54 24.48 -3.88
N GLY A 662 6.34 24.79 -4.89
CA GLY A 662 7.80 24.82 -4.78
C GLY A 662 8.51 23.54 -5.20
N VAL A 663 7.77 22.43 -5.38
CA VAL A 663 8.29 21.24 -6.06
C VAL A 663 8.24 21.47 -7.57
N ASP A 664 9.33 21.15 -8.25
CA ASP A 664 9.40 21.19 -9.71
C ASP A 664 8.53 20.07 -10.32
N PRO A 665 7.51 20.39 -11.15
CA PRO A 665 6.60 19.41 -11.75
C PRO A 665 7.25 18.68 -12.94
N ILE A 666 8.42 18.08 -12.70
CA ILE A 666 9.19 17.31 -13.67
C ILE A 666 9.08 15.82 -13.37
N LEU A 667 8.97 15.04 -14.44
CA LEU A 667 8.97 13.57 -14.43
C LEU A 667 10.40 13.04 -14.43
N GLY A 668 10.60 11.85 -13.89
CA GLY A 668 11.91 11.22 -13.86
C GLY A 668 11.84 9.73 -13.50
N PRO A 669 12.97 9.13 -13.11
CA PRO A 669 13.06 7.70 -12.82
C PRO A 669 12.39 7.30 -11.50
N GLU A 670 12.02 8.26 -10.66
CA GLU A 670 11.25 8.02 -9.44
C GLU A 670 9.77 8.38 -9.63
N MET A 671 8.89 7.42 -9.30
CA MET A 671 7.44 7.60 -9.38
C MET A 671 6.91 8.62 -8.38
N ARG A 672 6.03 9.53 -8.83
CA ARG A 672 5.38 10.59 -8.03
C ARG A 672 3.86 10.66 -8.18
N SER A 673 3.28 9.97 -9.16
CA SER A 673 1.82 9.93 -9.35
C SER A 673 1.09 9.25 -8.19
N THR A 674 -0.15 9.68 -7.95
CA THR A 674 -1.01 9.16 -6.86
C THR A 674 -2.18 8.33 -7.36
N GLY A 675 -2.41 8.32 -8.68
CA GLY A 675 -3.48 7.55 -9.30
C GLY A 675 -3.40 7.61 -10.81
N GLU A 676 -4.39 7.00 -11.45
CA GLU A 676 -4.46 6.84 -12.90
C GLU A 676 -5.90 6.93 -13.42
N VAL A 677 -6.02 7.20 -14.72
CA VAL A 677 -7.29 7.19 -15.46
C VAL A 677 -7.15 6.39 -16.74
N MET A 678 -8.27 5.94 -17.30
CA MET A 678 -8.32 5.16 -18.54
C MET A 678 -9.18 5.85 -19.59
N GLY A 679 -8.57 6.20 -20.73
CA GLY A 679 -9.27 6.65 -21.94
C GLY A 679 -9.46 5.51 -22.94
N VAL A 680 -10.65 5.38 -23.51
CA VAL A 680 -10.96 4.34 -24.52
C VAL A 680 -11.46 4.98 -25.81
N GLY A 681 -10.86 4.60 -26.94
CA GLY A 681 -11.17 5.18 -28.25
C GLY A 681 -10.98 4.18 -29.39
N ARG A 682 -11.59 4.48 -30.53
CA ARG A 682 -11.39 3.70 -31.77
C ARG A 682 -10.03 3.96 -32.39
N THR A 683 -9.44 5.12 -32.09
CA THR A 683 -8.10 5.51 -32.50
C THR A 683 -7.27 5.85 -31.28
N PHE A 684 -5.94 5.77 -31.41
CA PHE A 684 -5.00 6.20 -30.38
C PHE A 684 -5.28 7.65 -29.94
N GLY A 685 -5.42 8.57 -30.90
CA GLY A 685 -5.67 9.99 -30.60
C GLY A 685 -6.96 10.25 -29.82
N GLU A 686 -8.06 9.52 -30.13
CA GLU A 686 -9.30 9.62 -29.37
C GLU A 686 -9.13 9.11 -27.93
N ALA A 687 -8.45 7.98 -27.77
CA ALA A 687 -8.21 7.38 -26.46
C ALA A 687 -7.29 8.27 -25.60
N MET A 688 -6.23 8.85 -26.21
CA MET A 688 -5.30 9.77 -25.56
C MET A 688 -6.00 11.07 -25.12
N LEU A 689 -6.85 11.65 -25.96
CA LEU A 689 -7.62 12.84 -25.57
C LEU A 689 -8.52 12.55 -24.37
N LYS A 690 -9.19 11.39 -24.36
CA LYS A 690 -10.06 10.98 -23.24
C LYS A 690 -9.28 10.73 -21.96
N SER A 691 -8.08 10.14 -22.04
CA SER A 691 -7.25 9.91 -20.85
C SER A 691 -6.76 11.24 -20.27
N GLN A 692 -6.30 12.17 -21.10
CA GLN A 692 -5.88 13.51 -20.66
C GLN A 692 -7.03 14.30 -20.01
N LEU A 693 -8.22 14.29 -20.63
CA LEU A 693 -9.43 14.90 -20.05
C LEU A 693 -9.79 14.26 -18.71
N GLY A 694 -9.68 12.93 -18.60
CA GLY A 694 -9.89 12.18 -17.36
C GLY A 694 -8.90 12.57 -16.26
N ALA A 695 -7.64 12.82 -16.61
CA ALA A 695 -6.59 13.26 -15.69
C ALA A 695 -6.74 14.73 -15.26
N GLY A 696 -7.76 15.43 -15.79
CA GLY A 696 -8.03 16.84 -15.49
C GLY A 696 -7.30 17.83 -16.39
N SER A 697 -6.54 17.35 -17.39
CA SER A 697 -5.89 18.20 -18.38
C SER A 697 -6.87 18.55 -19.49
N ARG A 698 -7.10 19.85 -19.71
CA ARG A 698 -7.92 20.35 -20.82
C ARG A 698 -7.01 21.07 -21.81
N LEU A 699 -6.68 20.40 -22.90
CA LEU A 699 -5.90 21.02 -23.98
C LEU A 699 -6.72 22.13 -24.65
N PRO A 700 -6.12 23.32 -24.89
CA PRO A 700 -6.79 24.39 -25.62
C PRO A 700 -6.95 24.03 -27.10
N GLU A 701 -8.11 24.34 -27.69
CA GLU A 701 -8.36 24.13 -29.13
C GLU A 701 -7.71 25.21 -30.02
N LYS A 702 -7.34 26.35 -29.42
CA LYS A 702 -6.68 27.48 -30.09
C LYS A 702 -5.87 28.28 -29.08
N GLY A 703 -4.83 28.97 -29.54
CA GLY A 703 -4.03 29.86 -28.71
C GLY A 703 -2.58 29.91 -29.16
N THR A 704 -1.73 30.52 -28.33
CA THR A 704 -0.29 30.57 -28.55
C THR A 704 0.37 29.37 -27.88
N VAL A 705 1.18 28.62 -28.63
CA VAL A 705 2.00 27.52 -28.11
C VAL A 705 3.44 27.97 -27.95
N VAL A 706 4.07 27.63 -26.83
CA VAL A 706 5.50 27.85 -26.60
C VAL A 706 6.22 26.50 -26.72
N ILE A 707 7.24 26.45 -27.58
CA ILE A 707 8.06 25.24 -27.80
C ILE A 707 9.49 25.54 -27.36
N THR A 708 9.94 24.86 -26.31
CA THR A 708 11.32 24.87 -25.81
C THR A 708 11.72 23.43 -25.51
N VAL A 709 12.79 22.95 -26.14
CA VAL A 709 13.17 21.52 -26.11
C VAL A 709 14.69 21.36 -25.98
N LYS A 710 15.14 20.20 -25.47
CA LYS A 710 16.57 19.85 -25.45
C LYS A 710 17.14 19.76 -26.86
N ASN A 711 18.46 19.85 -27.00
CA ASN A 711 19.11 19.85 -28.32
C ASN A 711 18.75 18.62 -29.17
N GLY A 712 18.65 17.42 -28.59
CA GLY A 712 18.29 16.19 -29.30
C GLY A 712 16.86 16.18 -29.86
N ASP A 713 15.97 17.03 -29.34
CA ASP A 713 14.55 17.04 -29.72
C ASP A 713 14.23 18.09 -30.79
N LYS A 714 15.20 18.92 -31.18
CA LYS A 714 14.98 20.04 -32.11
C LYS A 714 14.40 19.58 -33.45
N ASP A 715 14.91 18.48 -34.01
CA ASP A 715 14.43 17.97 -35.30
C ASP A 715 13.00 17.42 -35.21
N ARG A 716 12.68 16.70 -34.11
CA ARG A 716 11.32 16.20 -33.84
C ARG A 716 10.33 17.33 -33.57
N ALA A 717 10.76 18.37 -32.86
CA ALA A 717 9.94 19.53 -32.53
C ALA A 717 9.48 20.31 -33.78
N VAL A 718 10.26 20.32 -34.86
CA VAL A 718 9.85 20.94 -36.14
C VAL A 718 8.60 20.26 -36.70
N LYS A 719 8.49 18.93 -36.58
CA LYS A 719 7.30 18.19 -37.03
C LYS A 719 6.09 18.56 -36.19
N VAL A 720 6.22 18.54 -34.86
CA VAL A 720 5.14 18.95 -33.94
C VAL A 720 4.67 20.38 -34.21
N ALA A 721 5.62 21.31 -34.44
CA ALA A 721 5.30 22.69 -34.76
C ALA A 721 4.51 22.82 -36.08
N ARG A 722 4.76 21.96 -37.07
CA ARG A 722 3.98 21.94 -38.33
C ARG A 722 2.58 21.39 -38.12
N ASP A 723 2.42 20.37 -37.28
CA ASP A 723 1.11 19.75 -37.01
C ASP A 723 0.17 20.68 -36.21
N LEU A 724 0.71 21.68 -35.52
CA LEU A 724 -0.04 22.67 -34.73
C LEU A 724 -0.50 23.91 -35.54
N VAL A 725 -0.05 24.08 -36.80
CA VAL A 725 -0.29 25.28 -37.62
C VAL A 725 -1.33 25.06 -38.71
#